data_AF-A0A1G3VDS0-F1
#
_entry.id   AF-A0A1G3VDS0-F1
#
_cell.length_a   1.000
_cell.length_b   1.000
_cell.length_c   1.000
_cell.angle_alpha   90.00
_cell.angle_beta   90.00
_cell.angle_gamma   90.00
#
_symmetry.space_group_name_H-M   'P 1'
#
loop_
_entity.id
_entity.type
_entity.pdbx_description
1 polymer ?
#
loop_
_entity_poly.entity_id
_entity_poly.type
_entity_poly.pdbx_seq_one_letter_code
_entity_poly.pdbx_strand_id
1 'polypeptide(L)'
;MKKKEFLKAVDTLKLYRRAELIDEMGHELISDLYVDPLPDDHILRTVLQPNTTFLIGRKGTGKSTIFQRAQDSLNDDKTTTWAYIDIKTLYESSTAEIVGGIPSAYETALSPDAVRRLSIFRSFIIELITEIKNQIHQRITSSVWSRVKEAFTGSASELFEKLDEFIEDLKRNEFLDITGSIQAVKQDEDTQKEKVKAATEATAKIAANPAAQAKVLAEVISELERTRSQNYSQVFIRVFDIRGLITRLREILTGLNVRHLYIFIDDFSELPRGDMEQVVDTILAPFNNWSEEFIKLKVAVYPGRLYAGAIDLSKVDEVYLDIYRAYGRNDVANMEDRAIDFTQRLVTTRLEYFCKETPEEYFETSSADFWQTLFYACLGNPRILGYILFFCYETTLIYDKRIGVRTIQDATRRYYEEKIDHYFRLNKFLHETFEERSSIYSLKELFEEIVKRAKALRTYRESKVMSEIEGRPPTSHFHVRNDYDPILSTLELNFFLTKYYEMKDRDGREVSVYAINYGLCQQQTISFGRPRDKREHRLYFVERVFDYSPIVMSYIKVNQEIVCNSCGHRHSHEMLPAIQAFDMLCPQCKKGTCVLVNLSRKYERLIRSVSDENLLPDTELGILKTLHDERKSMFAMEIAAQLDCSYQLVGKHGRALAERDLVSRGENEKGRRVFEITTIAQKVYFDVAPEDRMDFGDQDLEQAPSLVRETRDGKGC
;
A
#
# COMPACT_ATOMS: atom_id res chain seq x y z
N MET A 1 -2.22 35.97 7.92
CA MET A 1 -2.82 34.61 7.92
C MET A 1 -3.97 34.51 6.96
N LYS A 2 -3.70 34.04 5.75
CA LYS A 2 -4.74 33.68 4.76
C LYS A 2 -5.27 32.28 5.03
N LYS A 3 -6.26 32.17 5.92
CA LYS A 3 -6.82 30.88 6.40
C LYS A 3 -7.37 30.00 5.28
N LYS A 4 -8.16 30.58 4.36
CA LYS A 4 -8.76 29.83 3.24
C LYS A 4 -7.69 29.27 2.30
N GLU A 5 -6.66 30.05 2.01
CA GLU A 5 -5.60 29.62 1.10
C GLU A 5 -4.65 28.62 1.76
N PHE A 6 -4.46 28.70 3.09
CA PHE A 6 -3.77 27.65 3.85
C PHE A 6 -4.51 26.31 3.73
N LEU A 7 -5.84 26.31 3.83
CA LEU A 7 -6.63 25.10 3.68
C LEU A 7 -6.45 24.49 2.28
N LYS A 8 -6.51 25.31 1.21
CA LYS A 8 -6.22 24.84 -0.16
C LYS A 8 -4.82 24.25 -0.28
N ALA A 9 -3.82 24.90 0.31
CA ALA A 9 -2.44 24.43 0.33
C ALA A 9 -2.34 23.04 0.96
N VAL A 10 -3.00 22.84 2.10
CA VAL A 10 -3.04 21.56 2.83
C VAL A 10 -3.81 20.48 2.08
N ASP A 11 -4.92 20.81 1.44
CA ASP A 11 -5.72 19.83 0.71
C ASP A 11 -4.94 19.20 -0.45
N THR A 12 -3.98 19.91 -1.07
CA THR A 12 -3.07 19.32 -2.08
C THR A 12 -2.19 18.18 -1.55
N LEU A 13 -1.98 18.08 -0.24
CA LEU A 13 -1.22 17.00 0.40
C LEU A 13 -2.11 15.81 0.76
N LYS A 14 -3.40 16.01 1.03
CA LYS A 14 -4.32 15.00 1.56
C LYS A 14 -4.85 14.00 0.52
N LEU A 15 -4.58 14.22 -0.76
CA LEU A 15 -5.22 13.50 -1.86
C LEU A 15 -4.88 12.00 -1.84
N TYR A 16 -5.92 11.16 -1.93
CA TYR A 16 -5.82 9.70 -1.96
C TYR A 16 -5.60 9.18 -3.39
N ARG A 17 -6.37 9.69 -4.34
CA ARG A 17 -6.14 9.50 -5.79
C ARG A 17 -5.14 10.48 -6.35
N ARG A 18 -4.59 10.14 -7.52
CA ARG A 18 -4.03 11.11 -8.47
C ARG A 18 -5.16 12.06 -8.91
N ALA A 19 -5.44 13.08 -8.11
CA ALA A 19 -6.13 14.25 -8.58
C ALA A 19 -5.10 15.09 -9.32
N GLU A 20 -5.40 15.45 -10.56
CA GLU A 20 -4.60 16.43 -11.27
C GLU A 20 -4.54 17.68 -10.37
N LEU A 21 -3.33 18.04 -9.94
CA LEU A 21 -3.11 19.29 -9.20
C LEU A 21 -3.44 20.41 -10.17
N ILE A 22 -4.67 20.91 -10.13
CA ILE A 22 -5.17 21.93 -11.04
C ILE A 22 -5.69 23.11 -10.21
N ASP A 23 -5.46 24.33 -10.66
CA ASP A 23 -6.04 25.52 -10.05
C ASP A 23 -7.54 25.70 -10.40
N GLU A 24 -8.17 26.75 -9.87
CA GLU A 24 -9.58 27.06 -10.16
C GLU A 24 -9.82 27.44 -11.65
N MET A 25 -8.75 27.70 -12.42
CA MET A 25 -8.80 28.11 -13.82
C MET A 25 -8.47 26.97 -14.80
N GLY A 26 -8.09 25.79 -14.30
CA GLY A 26 -7.73 24.65 -15.15
C GLY A 26 -6.22 24.48 -15.42
N HIS A 27 -5.35 25.26 -14.78
CA HIS A 27 -3.89 25.15 -14.97
C HIS A 27 -3.28 24.05 -14.10
N GLU A 28 -2.40 23.23 -14.68
CA GLU A 28 -1.62 22.24 -13.94
C GLU A 28 -0.61 22.91 -12.99
N LEU A 29 -0.70 22.58 -11.71
CA LEU A 29 0.11 23.08 -10.61
C LEU A 29 1.28 22.17 -10.26
N ILE A 30 1.43 21.03 -10.93
CA ILE A 30 2.45 20.03 -10.58
C ILE A 30 3.86 20.62 -10.64
N SER A 31 4.15 21.43 -11.67
CA SER A 31 5.46 22.07 -11.83
C SER A 31 5.76 23.11 -10.73
N ASP A 32 4.74 23.76 -10.18
CA ASP A 32 4.90 24.77 -9.12
C ASP A 32 4.97 24.16 -7.71
N LEU A 33 4.29 23.02 -7.49
CA LEU A 33 4.09 22.43 -6.17
C LEU A 33 4.93 21.17 -5.91
N TYR A 34 5.55 20.61 -6.95
CA TYR A 34 6.41 19.45 -6.81
C TYR A 34 7.63 19.79 -5.96
N VAL A 35 7.91 18.92 -5.00
CA VAL A 35 9.11 18.99 -4.16
C VAL A 35 9.71 17.59 -4.16
N ASP A 36 10.90 17.45 -4.74
CA ASP A 36 11.60 16.17 -4.76
C ASP A 36 12.04 15.80 -3.32
N PRO A 37 11.88 14.53 -2.89
CA PRO A 37 12.39 14.08 -1.61
C PRO A 37 13.89 14.34 -1.43
N LEU A 38 14.67 14.22 -2.51
CA LEU A 38 16.09 14.51 -2.51
C LEU A 38 16.40 15.87 -3.17
N PRO A 39 17.48 16.55 -2.78
CA PRO A 39 17.92 17.79 -3.44
C PRO A 39 18.16 17.62 -4.94
N ASP A 40 18.14 18.74 -5.67
CA ASP A 40 18.43 18.83 -7.11
C ASP A 40 17.57 17.95 -8.02
N ASP A 41 16.32 17.67 -7.60
CA ASP A 41 15.37 16.81 -8.30
C ASP A 41 15.93 15.42 -8.62
N HIS A 42 16.74 14.85 -7.72
CA HIS A 42 17.47 13.62 -7.99
C HIS A 42 16.54 12.43 -8.30
N ILE A 43 15.42 12.30 -7.58
CA ILE A 43 14.47 11.20 -7.81
C ILE A 43 13.78 11.39 -9.15
N LEU A 44 13.26 12.58 -9.43
CA LEU A 44 12.64 12.90 -10.72
C LEU A 44 13.60 12.64 -11.87
N ARG A 45 14.84 13.12 -11.79
CA ARG A 45 15.87 12.91 -12.82
C ARG A 45 16.14 11.44 -13.06
N THR A 46 16.19 10.63 -12.00
CA THR A 46 16.38 9.17 -12.10
C THR A 46 15.17 8.52 -12.78
N VAL A 47 13.94 8.89 -12.38
CA VAL A 47 12.71 8.39 -13.01
C VAL A 47 12.61 8.80 -14.48
N LEU A 48 13.16 9.95 -14.89
CA LEU A 48 13.20 10.40 -16.28
C LEU A 48 14.26 9.70 -17.14
N GLN A 49 15.23 9.00 -16.55
CA GLN A 49 16.21 8.26 -17.34
C GLN A 49 15.52 7.16 -18.17
N PRO A 50 16.03 6.85 -19.37
CA PRO A 50 15.48 5.81 -20.23
C PRO A 50 15.90 4.41 -19.74
N ASN A 51 15.66 4.11 -18.46
CA ASN A 51 15.82 2.79 -17.84
C ASN A 51 14.47 2.34 -17.29
N THR A 52 14.29 1.05 -17.03
CA THR A 52 13.19 0.61 -16.18
C THR A 52 13.49 1.01 -14.73
N THR A 53 12.49 1.53 -14.02
CA THR A 53 12.64 2.05 -12.66
C THR A 53 11.53 1.52 -11.75
N PHE A 54 11.91 0.94 -10.62
CA PHE A 54 10.99 0.63 -9.52
C PHE A 54 11.05 1.75 -8.48
N LEU A 55 9.93 2.46 -8.32
CA LEU A 55 9.77 3.52 -7.34
C LEU A 55 9.12 2.95 -6.08
N ILE A 56 9.91 2.74 -5.04
CA ILE A 56 9.55 1.95 -3.85
C ILE A 56 9.27 2.89 -2.68
N GLY A 57 8.06 2.84 -2.12
CA GLY A 57 7.68 3.66 -0.97
C GLY A 57 6.31 3.31 -0.41
N ARG A 58 6.10 3.52 0.90
CA ARG A 58 4.80 3.28 1.56
C ARG A 58 3.64 4.08 0.95
N LYS A 59 2.39 3.72 1.26
CA LYS A 59 1.20 4.46 0.81
C LYS A 59 1.30 5.95 1.23
N GLY A 60 0.98 6.87 0.32
CA GLY A 60 1.02 8.32 0.59
C GLY A 60 2.40 9.00 0.50
N THR A 61 3.48 8.28 0.17
CA THR A 61 4.85 8.84 0.01
C THR A 61 5.07 9.72 -1.24
N GLY A 62 4.06 9.90 -2.10
CA GLY A 62 4.14 10.77 -3.28
C GLY A 62 4.56 10.07 -4.58
N LYS A 63 4.50 8.74 -4.67
CA LYS A 63 4.82 7.96 -5.90
C LYS A 63 4.06 8.48 -7.13
N SER A 64 2.73 8.58 -7.03
CA SER A 64 1.86 9.10 -8.09
C SER A 64 2.20 10.54 -8.49
N THR A 65 2.59 11.38 -7.52
CA THR A 65 3.00 12.77 -7.75
C THR A 65 4.32 12.84 -8.52
N ILE A 66 5.29 11.97 -8.20
CA ILE A 66 6.55 11.85 -8.96
C ILE A 66 6.26 11.40 -10.40
N PHE A 67 5.36 10.44 -10.60
CA PHE A 67 4.94 10.01 -11.94
C PHE A 67 4.25 11.13 -12.70
N GLN A 68 3.35 11.88 -12.07
CA GLN A 68 2.71 13.04 -12.69
C GLN A 68 3.74 14.10 -13.11
N ARG A 69 4.72 14.41 -12.25
CA ARG A 69 5.78 15.38 -12.58
C ARG A 69 6.70 14.87 -13.70
N ALA A 70 6.97 13.56 -13.74
CA ALA A 70 7.74 12.94 -14.81
C ALA A 70 6.99 12.99 -16.16
N GLN A 71 5.68 12.75 -16.16
CA GLN A 71 4.84 12.87 -17.36
C GLN A 71 4.82 14.30 -17.90
N ASP A 72 4.63 15.29 -17.01
CA ASP A 72 4.72 16.71 -17.33
C ASP A 72 6.07 17.07 -17.97
N SER A 73 7.19 16.59 -17.40
CA SER A 73 8.52 16.79 -17.98
C SER A 73 8.70 16.08 -19.34
N LEU A 74 8.12 14.89 -19.52
CA LEU A 74 8.21 14.13 -20.77
C LEU A 74 7.36 14.76 -21.87
N ASN A 75 6.33 15.54 -21.55
CA ASN A 75 5.50 16.25 -22.53
C ASN A 75 6.32 17.21 -23.41
N ASP A 76 7.40 17.78 -22.86
CA ASP A 76 8.33 18.66 -23.59
C ASP A 76 9.25 17.89 -24.57
N ASP A 77 9.51 16.60 -24.33
CA ASP A 77 10.36 15.77 -25.20
C ASP A 77 9.56 15.12 -26.32
N LYS A 78 9.72 15.66 -27.53
CA LYS A 78 9.06 15.19 -28.76
C LYS A 78 9.51 13.82 -29.25
N THR A 79 10.60 13.28 -28.70
CA THR A 79 11.14 11.97 -29.09
C THR A 79 10.69 10.85 -28.17
N THR A 80 9.84 11.13 -27.19
CA THR A 80 9.31 10.13 -26.27
C THR A 80 7.79 10.11 -26.35
N THR A 81 7.15 9.14 -25.69
CA THR A 81 5.74 9.17 -25.31
C THR A 81 5.55 8.39 -24.03
N TRP A 82 4.42 8.58 -23.37
CA TRP A 82 4.13 7.87 -22.14
C TRP A 82 2.68 7.37 -22.08
N ALA A 83 2.45 6.38 -21.23
CA ALA A 83 1.13 5.90 -20.83
C ALA A 83 1.11 5.72 -19.31
N TYR A 84 0.02 6.11 -18.67
CA TYR A 84 -0.18 5.94 -17.23
C TYR A 84 -1.28 4.92 -16.97
N ILE A 85 -1.01 3.99 -16.06
CA ILE A 85 -1.87 2.85 -15.76
C ILE A 85 -2.04 2.79 -14.25
N ASP A 86 -3.26 3.05 -13.77
CA ASP A 86 -3.69 2.67 -12.43
C ASP A 86 -4.16 1.22 -12.49
N ILE A 87 -3.26 0.29 -12.19
CA ILE A 87 -3.52 -1.13 -12.42
C ILE A 87 -4.57 -1.71 -11.48
N LYS A 88 -4.73 -1.13 -10.29
CA LYS A 88 -5.74 -1.54 -9.32
C LYS A 88 -7.13 -1.21 -9.86
N THR A 89 -7.35 0.03 -10.30
CA THR A 89 -8.64 0.44 -10.85
C THR A 89 -9.03 -0.41 -12.06
N LEU A 90 -8.08 -0.74 -12.95
CA LEU A 90 -8.30 -1.62 -14.11
C LEU A 90 -8.61 -3.07 -13.72
N TYR A 91 -7.94 -3.58 -12.68
CA TYR A 91 -8.23 -4.92 -12.17
C TYR A 91 -9.63 -4.99 -11.53
N GLU A 92 -10.02 -3.97 -10.77
CA GLU A 92 -11.34 -3.86 -10.16
C GLU A 92 -12.47 -3.74 -11.20
N SER A 93 -12.29 -2.95 -12.27
CA SER A 93 -13.26 -2.86 -13.38
C SER A 93 -13.43 -4.21 -14.07
N SER A 94 -12.31 -4.89 -14.36
CA SER A 94 -12.27 -6.18 -15.04
C SER A 94 -12.96 -7.31 -14.26
N THR A 95 -12.89 -7.29 -12.93
CA THR A 95 -13.58 -8.29 -12.09
C THR A 95 -15.10 -8.07 -12.01
N ALA A 96 -15.56 -6.81 -12.12
CA ALA A 96 -16.99 -6.47 -12.04
C ALA A 96 -17.79 -6.92 -13.27
N GLU A 97 -17.16 -7.05 -14.44
CA GLU A 97 -17.80 -7.46 -15.69
C GLU A 97 -18.02 -8.98 -15.80
N ILE A 98 -17.29 -9.80 -15.02
CA ILE A 98 -17.32 -11.28 -15.10
C ILE A 98 -18.57 -11.90 -14.45
N VAL A 99 -19.45 -11.11 -13.83
CA VAL A 99 -20.74 -11.57 -13.28
C VAL A 99 -21.72 -12.01 -14.39
N GLY A 100 -21.40 -11.77 -15.67
CA GLY A 100 -22.14 -12.21 -16.85
C GLY A 100 -21.82 -13.62 -17.35
N GLY A 101 -21.61 -14.61 -16.47
CA GLY A 101 -21.53 -16.04 -16.84
C GLY A 101 -20.24 -16.49 -17.55
N ILE A 102 -19.65 -17.58 -17.06
CA ILE A 102 -18.51 -18.25 -17.70
C ILE A 102 -18.99 -18.89 -19.02
N PRO A 103 -18.32 -18.68 -20.17
CA PRO A 103 -18.67 -19.39 -21.40
C PRO A 103 -18.50 -20.92 -21.20
N SER A 104 -19.53 -21.70 -21.53
CA SER A 104 -19.59 -23.16 -21.31
C SER A 104 -18.46 -23.96 -21.98
N ALA A 105 -17.74 -23.36 -22.94
CA ALA A 105 -16.59 -23.96 -23.62
C ALA A 105 -15.38 -24.22 -22.68
N TYR A 106 -15.30 -23.55 -21.52
CA TYR A 106 -14.15 -23.65 -20.61
C TYR A 106 -14.34 -24.62 -19.44
N GLU A 107 -15.58 -25.03 -19.13
CA GLU A 107 -15.91 -25.90 -17.98
C GLU A 107 -15.22 -27.28 -18.04
N THR A 108 -14.83 -27.74 -19.24
CA THR A 108 -14.19 -29.04 -19.44
C THR A 108 -12.66 -28.99 -19.48
N ALA A 109 -12.03 -27.81 -19.62
CA ALA A 109 -10.59 -27.67 -19.84
C ALA A 109 -9.83 -27.00 -18.68
N LEU A 110 -10.43 -26.00 -18.02
CA LEU A 110 -9.81 -25.18 -16.96
C LEU A 110 -10.60 -25.26 -15.66
N SER A 111 -9.94 -24.99 -14.53
CA SER A 111 -10.67 -24.74 -13.29
C SER A 111 -11.44 -23.41 -13.37
N PRO A 112 -12.57 -23.25 -12.66
CA PRO A 112 -13.31 -21.98 -12.61
C PRO A 112 -12.43 -20.78 -12.24
N ASP A 113 -11.45 -20.99 -11.38
CA ASP A 113 -10.46 -19.98 -10.98
C ASP A 113 -9.52 -19.58 -12.13
N ALA A 114 -9.03 -20.54 -12.91
CA ALA A 114 -8.16 -20.25 -14.05
C ALA A 114 -8.89 -19.53 -15.19
N VAL A 115 -10.18 -19.83 -15.40
CA VAL A 115 -11.02 -19.10 -16.37
C VAL A 115 -11.23 -17.67 -15.91
N ARG A 116 -11.55 -17.46 -14.63
CA ARG A 116 -11.69 -16.12 -14.05
C ARG A 116 -10.40 -15.31 -14.22
N ARG A 117 -9.24 -15.88 -13.89
CA ARG A 117 -7.93 -15.22 -14.06
C ARG A 117 -7.65 -14.87 -15.52
N LEU A 118 -7.93 -15.78 -16.46
CA LEU A 118 -7.74 -15.54 -17.89
C LEU A 118 -8.61 -14.39 -18.39
N SER A 119 -9.87 -14.32 -17.96
CA SER A 119 -10.80 -13.24 -18.31
C SER A 119 -10.35 -11.89 -17.75
N ILE A 120 -9.94 -11.84 -16.47
CA ILE A 120 -9.42 -10.61 -15.85
C ILE A 120 -8.18 -10.11 -16.59
N PHE A 121 -7.26 -11.03 -16.88
CA PHE A 121 -6.00 -10.70 -17.55
C PHE A 121 -6.22 -10.20 -18.99
N ARG A 122 -7.19 -10.78 -19.70
CA ARG A 122 -7.61 -10.32 -21.02
C ARG A 122 -8.13 -8.89 -20.99
N SER A 123 -9.06 -8.59 -20.09
CA SER A 123 -9.60 -7.23 -19.95
C SER A 123 -8.49 -6.24 -19.63
N PHE A 124 -7.57 -6.60 -18.75
CA PHE A 124 -6.39 -5.79 -18.43
C PHE A 124 -5.52 -5.47 -19.67
N ILE A 125 -5.19 -6.47 -20.48
CA ILE A 125 -4.41 -6.26 -21.71
C ILE A 125 -5.13 -5.32 -22.68
N ILE A 126 -6.44 -5.49 -22.85
CA ILE A 126 -7.24 -4.66 -23.76
C ILE A 126 -7.26 -3.21 -23.27
N GLU A 127 -7.49 -2.98 -21.98
CA GLU A 127 -7.46 -1.64 -21.39
C GLU A 127 -6.06 -1.01 -21.48
N LEU A 128 -5.00 -1.77 -21.21
CA LEU A 128 -3.61 -1.33 -21.34
C LEU A 128 -3.32 -0.80 -22.75
N ILE A 129 -3.66 -1.57 -23.78
CA ILE A 129 -3.44 -1.18 -25.18
C ILE A 129 -4.32 0.01 -25.55
N THR A 130 -5.56 0.03 -25.08
CA THR A 130 -6.51 1.13 -25.32
C THR A 130 -5.98 2.43 -24.71
N GLU A 131 -5.45 2.39 -23.49
CA GLU A 131 -4.90 3.56 -22.82
C GLU A 131 -3.61 4.05 -23.51
N ILE A 132 -2.70 3.14 -23.88
CA ILE A 132 -1.53 3.49 -24.70
C ILE A 132 -1.97 4.19 -25.99
N LYS A 133 -2.99 3.66 -26.69
CA LYS A 133 -3.53 4.26 -27.91
C LYS A 133 -4.09 5.66 -27.64
N ASN A 134 -4.92 5.83 -26.62
CA ASN A 134 -5.56 7.11 -26.27
C ASN A 134 -4.52 8.19 -25.97
N GLN A 135 -3.48 7.82 -25.22
CA GLN A 135 -2.36 8.71 -24.86
C GLN A 135 -1.57 9.16 -26.09
N ILE A 136 -1.24 8.22 -27.00
CA ILE A 136 -0.59 8.53 -28.27
C ILE A 136 -1.47 9.47 -29.11
N HIS A 137 -2.78 9.18 -29.20
CA HIS A 137 -3.73 10.00 -29.94
C HIS A 137 -3.82 11.43 -29.40
N GLN A 138 -3.97 11.61 -28.09
CA GLN A 138 -4.00 12.93 -27.46
C GLN A 138 -2.73 13.73 -27.78
N ARG A 139 -1.56 13.10 -27.74
CA ARG A 139 -0.28 13.77 -27.97
C ARG A 139 -0.07 14.21 -29.41
N ILE A 140 -0.46 13.38 -30.38
CA ILE A 140 -0.44 13.76 -31.81
C ILE A 140 -1.36 14.96 -32.05
N THR A 141 -2.53 14.96 -31.40
CA THR A 141 -3.55 16.00 -31.59
C THR A 141 -3.16 17.32 -30.92
N SER A 142 -2.52 17.30 -29.73
CA SER A 142 -2.20 18.49 -28.93
C SER A 142 -0.89 19.18 -29.34
N SER A 143 0.15 18.41 -29.68
CA SER A 143 1.52 18.93 -29.82
C SER A 143 1.99 19.06 -31.27
N VAL A 144 1.31 18.38 -32.20
CA VAL A 144 1.85 18.13 -33.56
C VAL A 144 0.96 18.70 -34.68
N TRP A 145 -0.21 19.28 -34.37
CA TRP A 145 -1.12 19.87 -35.36
C TRP A 145 -0.44 21.01 -36.17
N SER A 146 0.50 21.75 -35.59
CA SER A 146 1.18 22.85 -36.31
C SER A 146 2.27 22.38 -37.31
N ARG A 147 2.70 21.11 -37.29
CA ARG A 147 3.74 20.59 -38.22
C ARG A 147 3.30 19.40 -39.08
N VAL A 148 2.27 18.65 -38.69
CA VAL A 148 1.74 17.51 -39.49
C VAL A 148 1.06 17.96 -40.79
N LYS A 149 0.78 19.26 -40.93
CA LYS A 149 0.28 19.85 -42.19
C LYS A 149 1.20 19.63 -43.40
N GLU A 150 2.49 19.32 -43.21
CA GLU A 150 3.44 19.21 -44.33
C GLU A 150 3.88 17.79 -44.69
N ALA A 151 3.52 16.73 -43.92
CA ALA A 151 4.07 15.40 -44.24
C ALA A 151 3.15 14.17 -44.13
N PHE A 152 2.12 14.10 -43.27
CA PHE A 152 1.66 12.74 -42.90
C PHE A 152 0.22 12.63 -42.36
N THR A 153 -0.78 13.26 -42.98
CA THR A 153 -2.18 13.03 -42.59
C THR A 153 -2.71 11.64 -42.97
N GLY A 154 -2.03 10.90 -43.86
CA GLY A 154 -2.44 9.54 -44.28
C GLY A 154 -1.89 8.39 -43.42
N SER A 155 -0.62 8.43 -42.97
CA SER A 155 -0.07 7.28 -42.24
C SER A 155 -0.46 7.23 -40.77
N ALA A 156 -0.72 8.38 -40.13
CA ALA A 156 -1.11 8.39 -38.72
C ALA A 156 -2.51 7.78 -38.52
N SER A 157 -3.45 8.07 -39.42
CA SER A 157 -4.78 7.44 -39.39
C SER A 157 -4.70 5.93 -39.68
N GLU A 158 -3.94 5.54 -40.71
CA GLU A 158 -3.71 4.14 -41.08
C GLU A 158 -3.00 3.36 -39.95
N LEU A 159 -2.16 4.04 -39.16
CA LEU A 159 -1.50 3.49 -37.98
C LEU A 159 -2.48 3.27 -36.80
N PHE A 160 -3.39 4.21 -36.55
CA PHE A 160 -4.42 4.04 -35.52
C PHE A 160 -5.45 2.99 -35.89
N GLU A 161 -5.79 2.88 -37.17
CA GLU A 161 -6.63 1.79 -37.70
C GLU A 161 -5.99 0.42 -37.45
N LYS A 162 -4.67 0.27 -37.66
CA LYS A 162 -3.95 -0.97 -37.32
C LYS A 162 -3.95 -1.32 -35.83
N LEU A 163 -3.94 -0.32 -34.94
CA LEU A 163 -4.12 -0.53 -33.50
C LEU A 163 -5.55 -0.94 -33.17
N ASP A 164 -6.54 -0.31 -33.81
CA ASP A 164 -7.94 -0.69 -33.65
C ASP A 164 -8.21 -2.11 -34.13
N GLU A 165 -7.67 -2.50 -35.29
CA GLU A 165 -7.72 -3.88 -35.78
C GLU A 165 -7.09 -4.85 -34.79
N PHE A 166 -5.93 -4.51 -34.20
CA PHE A 166 -5.30 -5.37 -33.19
C PHE A 166 -6.15 -5.49 -31.90
N ILE A 167 -6.72 -4.39 -31.42
CA ILE A 167 -7.63 -4.39 -30.27
C ILE A 167 -8.87 -5.21 -30.60
N GLU A 168 -9.42 -5.07 -31.82
CA GLU A 168 -10.55 -5.88 -32.29
C GLU A 168 -10.18 -7.36 -32.41
N ASP A 169 -8.99 -7.72 -32.91
CA ASP A 169 -8.52 -9.10 -32.99
C ASP A 169 -8.40 -9.73 -31.60
N LEU A 170 -7.86 -9.00 -30.62
CA LEU A 170 -7.83 -9.44 -29.22
C LEU A 170 -9.23 -9.60 -28.61
N LYS A 171 -10.20 -8.79 -29.05
CA LYS A 171 -11.62 -8.92 -28.67
C LYS A 171 -12.33 -10.06 -29.42
N ARG A 172 -11.93 -10.37 -30.66
CA ARG A 172 -12.52 -11.38 -31.55
C ARG A 172 -11.95 -12.78 -31.36
N ASN A 173 -10.72 -12.94 -30.86
CA ASN A 173 -10.10 -14.23 -30.52
C ASN A 173 -10.77 -14.91 -29.31
N GLU A 174 -12.10 -15.06 -29.33
CA GLU A 174 -12.88 -15.82 -28.36
C GLU A 174 -12.64 -17.34 -28.46
N PHE A 175 -12.04 -17.83 -29.55
CA PHE A 175 -12.03 -19.26 -29.85
C PHE A 175 -10.85 -19.70 -30.73
N LEU A 176 -9.61 -19.71 -30.22
CA LEU A 176 -8.56 -20.52 -30.87
C LEU A 176 -7.46 -20.98 -29.89
N ASP A 177 -7.35 -22.30 -29.78
CA ASP A 177 -6.19 -23.10 -29.34
C ASP A 177 -5.76 -23.08 -27.86
N ILE A 178 -6.69 -22.76 -26.97
CA ILE A 178 -6.49 -22.87 -25.51
C ILE A 178 -6.41 -24.36 -25.09
N THR A 179 -7.16 -25.26 -25.73
CA THR A 179 -7.23 -26.69 -25.39
C THR A 179 -5.93 -27.47 -25.63
N GLY A 180 -5.21 -27.22 -26.74
CA GLY A 180 -3.95 -27.90 -27.04
C GLY A 180 -2.81 -27.48 -26.13
N SER A 181 -2.69 -26.17 -25.87
CA SER A 181 -1.69 -25.60 -24.96
C SER A 181 -1.92 -26.04 -23.51
N ILE A 182 -3.18 -26.16 -23.07
CA ILE A 182 -3.52 -26.64 -21.71
C ILE A 182 -3.31 -28.14 -21.55
N GLN A 183 -3.57 -28.95 -22.59
CA GLN A 183 -3.28 -30.39 -22.53
C GLN A 183 -1.78 -30.65 -22.37
N ALA A 184 -0.92 -29.85 -23.00
CA ALA A 184 0.52 -29.90 -22.80
C ALA A 184 0.91 -29.52 -21.36
N VAL A 185 0.29 -28.48 -20.77
CA VAL A 185 0.51 -28.10 -19.37
C VAL A 185 0.07 -29.20 -18.41
N LYS A 186 -1.06 -29.89 -18.66
CA LYS A 186 -1.50 -31.04 -17.84
C LYS A 186 -0.52 -32.22 -17.93
N GLN A 187 0.01 -32.52 -19.11
CA GLN A 187 1.03 -33.56 -19.26
C GLN A 187 2.35 -33.19 -18.55
N ASP A 188 2.75 -31.92 -18.59
CA ASP A 188 3.91 -31.43 -17.84
C ASP A 188 3.67 -31.49 -16.32
N GLU A 189 2.47 -31.14 -15.83
CA GLU A 189 2.10 -31.25 -14.41
C GLU A 189 2.21 -32.70 -13.89
N ASP A 190 1.78 -33.68 -14.69
CA ASP A 190 1.89 -35.10 -14.34
C ASP A 190 3.34 -35.61 -14.40
N THR A 191 4.13 -35.12 -15.37
CA THR A 191 5.56 -35.45 -15.49
C THR A 191 6.39 -34.83 -14.36
N GLN A 192 6.00 -33.63 -13.87
CA GLN A 192 6.65 -32.97 -12.75
C GLN A 192 6.37 -33.67 -11.42
N LYS A 193 5.15 -34.17 -11.20
CA LYS A 193 4.83 -35.02 -10.02
C LYS A 193 5.73 -36.25 -9.95
N GLU A 194 6.06 -36.86 -11.08
CA GLU A 194 7.00 -37.99 -11.13
C GLU A 194 8.45 -37.59 -10.83
N LYS A 195 8.92 -36.44 -11.34
CA LYS A 195 10.27 -35.90 -11.03
C LYS A 195 10.44 -35.55 -9.55
N VAL A 196 9.42 -34.97 -8.92
CA VAL A 196 9.40 -34.71 -7.47
C VAL A 196 9.55 -36.02 -6.71
N LYS A 197 8.78 -37.05 -7.09
CA LYS A 197 8.86 -38.38 -6.48
C LYS A 197 10.28 -38.97 -6.57
N ALA A 198 10.90 -38.88 -7.75
CA ALA A 198 12.26 -39.35 -7.98
C ALA A 198 13.33 -38.54 -7.21
N ALA A 199 13.16 -37.22 -7.09
CA ALA A 199 14.06 -36.36 -6.32
C ALA A 199 13.95 -36.64 -4.82
N THR A 200 12.73 -36.86 -4.29
CA THR A 200 12.50 -37.26 -2.90
C THR A 200 13.15 -38.61 -2.58
N GLU A 201 13.09 -39.55 -3.53
CA GLU A 201 13.76 -40.86 -3.43
C GLU A 201 15.29 -40.78 -3.50
N ALA A 202 15.85 -39.85 -4.29
CA ALA A 202 17.28 -39.61 -4.38
C ALA A 202 17.84 -38.89 -3.14
N THR A 203 17.08 -37.94 -2.58
CA THR A 203 17.47 -37.15 -1.41
C THR A 203 17.45 -37.98 -0.13
N ALA A 204 16.54 -38.97 -0.04
CA ALA A 204 16.51 -39.96 1.04
C ALA A 204 17.78 -40.85 1.10
N LYS A 205 18.59 -40.91 0.04
CA LYS A 205 19.80 -41.72 -0.03
C LYS A 205 21.10 -40.98 0.34
N ILE A 206 21.06 -39.67 0.62
CA ILE A 206 22.24 -38.86 0.92
C ILE A 206 22.16 -38.29 2.35
N ALA A 207 22.93 -38.88 3.28
CA ALA A 207 23.19 -38.34 4.62
C ALA A 207 24.21 -37.16 4.54
N ALA A 208 24.31 -36.16 5.44
CA ALA A 208 24.13 -36.19 6.90
C ALA A 208 23.88 -34.79 7.55
N ASN A 209 23.15 -33.86 6.92
CA ASN A 209 22.82 -32.57 7.57
C ASN A 209 21.39 -32.08 7.25
N PRO A 210 20.48 -31.99 8.25
CA PRO A 210 19.08 -31.57 8.06
C PRO A 210 18.91 -30.17 7.47
N ALA A 211 19.80 -29.23 7.81
CA ALA A 211 19.73 -27.86 7.30
C ALA A 211 20.12 -27.76 5.82
N ALA A 212 21.05 -28.61 5.36
CA ALA A 212 21.43 -28.68 3.95
C ALA A 212 20.36 -29.37 3.10
N GLN A 213 19.72 -30.41 3.63
CA GLN A 213 18.59 -31.09 2.99
C GLN A 213 17.38 -30.16 2.82
N ALA A 214 17.04 -29.39 3.85
CA ALA A 214 15.94 -28.41 3.79
C ALA A 214 16.22 -27.29 2.77
N LYS A 215 17.48 -26.84 2.66
CA LYS A 215 17.87 -25.80 1.70
C LYS A 215 17.81 -26.28 0.25
N VAL A 216 18.32 -27.48 -0.05
CA VAL A 216 18.27 -28.07 -1.40
C VAL A 216 16.81 -28.36 -1.81
N LEU A 217 15.99 -28.83 -0.88
CA LEU A 217 14.58 -29.09 -1.13
C LEU A 217 13.78 -27.79 -1.36
N ALA A 218 14.04 -26.74 -0.58
CA ALA A 218 13.44 -25.42 -0.78
C ALA A 218 13.83 -24.78 -2.12
N GLU A 219 15.09 -24.95 -2.57
CA GLU A 219 15.53 -24.51 -3.90
C GLU A 219 14.77 -25.23 -5.02
N VAL A 220 14.63 -26.56 -4.94
CA VAL A 220 13.85 -27.37 -5.91
C VAL A 220 12.36 -27.01 -5.92
N ILE A 221 11.76 -26.75 -4.76
CA ILE A 221 10.37 -26.34 -4.61
C ILE A 221 10.13 -24.94 -5.19
N SER A 222 11.03 -23.98 -4.91
CA SER A 222 10.96 -22.64 -5.50
C SER A 222 11.09 -22.69 -7.03
N GLU A 223 11.92 -23.61 -7.55
CA GLU A 223 12.06 -23.84 -8.99
C GLU A 223 10.75 -24.38 -9.59
N LEU A 224 10.02 -25.26 -8.88
CA LEU A 224 8.74 -25.82 -9.31
C LEU A 224 7.60 -24.80 -9.31
N GLU A 225 7.46 -24.00 -8.24
CA GLU A 225 6.49 -22.90 -8.19
C GLU A 225 6.73 -21.89 -9.32
N ARG A 226 8.01 -21.54 -9.54
CA ARG A 226 8.43 -20.70 -10.65
C ARG A 226 8.09 -21.33 -12.00
N THR A 227 8.29 -22.63 -12.16
CA THR A 227 7.97 -23.35 -13.41
C THR A 227 6.46 -23.39 -13.66
N ARG A 228 5.63 -23.52 -12.62
CA ARG A 228 4.16 -23.51 -12.74
C ARG A 228 3.62 -22.14 -13.14
N SER A 229 4.12 -21.05 -12.52
CA SER A 229 3.82 -19.67 -12.96
C SER A 229 4.30 -19.43 -14.39
N GLN A 230 5.49 -19.93 -14.73
CA GLN A 230 6.04 -19.88 -16.08
C GLN A 230 5.15 -20.59 -17.11
N ASN A 231 4.56 -21.73 -16.77
CA ASN A 231 3.68 -22.45 -17.69
C ASN A 231 2.42 -21.65 -18.03
N TYR A 232 1.75 -21.05 -17.05
CA TYR A 232 0.58 -20.19 -17.30
C TYR A 232 0.95 -18.91 -18.04
N SER A 233 2.03 -18.24 -17.63
CA SER A 233 2.48 -17.02 -18.29
C SER A 233 2.91 -17.27 -19.74
N GLN A 234 3.52 -18.41 -20.07
CA GLN A 234 3.83 -18.79 -21.45
C GLN A 234 2.56 -19.03 -22.29
N VAL A 235 1.52 -19.64 -21.71
CA VAL A 235 0.21 -19.76 -22.36
C VAL A 235 -0.38 -18.37 -22.63
N PHE A 236 -0.39 -17.48 -21.64
CA PHE A 236 -0.91 -16.13 -21.81
C PHE A 236 -0.11 -15.31 -22.83
N ILE A 237 1.22 -15.37 -22.79
CA ILE A 237 2.10 -14.70 -23.76
C ILE A 237 1.75 -15.12 -25.20
N ARG A 238 1.46 -16.41 -25.42
CA ARG A 238 1.06 -16.94 -26.73
C ARG A 238 -0.37 -16.51 -27.10
N VAL A 239 -1.31 -16.63 -26.16
CA VAL A 239 -2.73 -16.27 -26.36
C VAL A 239 -2.89 -14.79 -26.71
N PHE A 240 -2.11 -13.90 -26.08
CA PHE A 240 -2.20 -12.45 -26.30
C PHE A 240 -1.18 -11.91 -27.31
N ASP A 241 -0.36 -12.77 -27.93
CA ASP A 241 0.73 -12.41 -28.85
C ASP A 241 1.52 -11.17 -28.38
N ILE A 242 2.08 -11.23 -27.16
CA ILE A 242 2.76 -10.10 -26.53
C ILE A 242 3.95 -9.61 -27.37
N ARG A 243 4.62 -10.52 -28.10
CA ARG A 243 5.71 -10.15 -29.02
C ARG A 243 5.19 -9.37 -30.23
N GLY A 244 4.10 -9.83 -30.84
CA GLY A 244 3.42 -9.10 -31.91
C GLY A 244 3.00 -7.70 -31.46
N LEU A 245 2.43 -7.57 -30.26
CA LEU A 245 2.07 -6.28 -29.67
C LEU A 245 3.27 -5.33 -29.56
N ILE A 246 4.38 -5.78 -28.95
CA ILE A 246 5.60 -4.95 -28.79
C ILE A 246 6.12 -4.49 -30.16
N THR A 247 6.14 -5.40 -31.14
CA THR A 247 6.64 -5.13 -32.49
C THR A 247 5.78 -4.08 -33.18
N ARG A 248 4.46 -4.25 -33.17
CA ARG A 248 3.49 -3.28 -33.72
C ARG A 248 3.62 -1.92 -33.04
N LEU A 249 3.62 -1.87 -31.70
CA LEU A 249 3.78 -0.60 -30.97
C LEU A 249 5.06 0.13 -31.36
N ARG A 250 6.18 -0.60 -31.51
CA ARG A 250 7.45 -0.01 -31.95
C ARG A 250 7.36 0.52 -33.36
N GLU A 251 6.85 -0.26 -34.32
CA GLU A 251 6.70 0.18 -35.72
C GLU A 251 5.88 1.47 -35.81
N ILE A 252 4.78 1.51 -35.08
CA ILE A 252 3.87 2.65 -35.05
C ILE A 252 4.56 3.92 -34.53
N LEU A 253 5.17 3.81 -33.36
CA LEU A 253 5.76 4.94 -32.67
C LEU A 253 7.08 5.40 -33.33
N THR A 254 7.86 4.48 -33.90
CA THR A 254 9.05 4.81 -34.68
C THR A 254 8.66 5.61 -35.93
N GLY A 255 7.53 5.28 -36.57
CA GLY A 255 6.96 6.06 -37.68
C GLY A 255 6.61 7.51 -37.30
N LEU A 256 6.42 7.79 -36.02
CA LEU A 256 6.16 9.12 -35.46
C LEU A 256 7.41 9.78 -34.86
N ASN A 257 8.60 9.23 -35.13
CA ASN A 257 9.88 9.68 -34.58
C ASN A 257 9.97 9.59 -33.03
N VAL A 258 9.20 8.68 -32.43
CA VAL A 258 9.27 8.35 -31.00
C VAL A 258 10.30 7.24 -30.79
N ARG A 259 11.27 7.48 -29.91
CA ARG A 259 12.37 6.57 -29.55
C ARG A 259 12.06 5.71 -28.34
N HIS A 260 11.32 6.25 -27.37
CA HIS A 260 11.00 5.55 -26.13
C HIS A 260 9.52 5.73 -25.75
N LEU A 261 8.89 4.62 -25.33
CA LEU A 261 7.58 4.58 -24.70
C LEU A 261 7.76 4.34 -23.20
N TYR A 262 7.43 5.34 -22.37
CA TYR A 262 7.41 5.22 -20.92
C TYR A 262 6.06 4.69 -20.44
N ILE A 263 6.06 3.64 -19.65
CA ILE A 263 4.83 3.06 -19.10
C ILE A 263 4.86 3.20 -17.59
N PHE A 264 4.06 4.12 -17.06
CA PHE A 264 3.91 4.37 -15.63
C PHE A 264 2.83 3.44 -15.07
N ILE A 265 3.18 2.63 -14.08
CA ILE A 265 2.28 1.66 -13.45
C ILE A 265 2.15 2.03 -11.98
N ASP A 266 1.00 2.55 -11.59
CA ASP A 266 0.69 2.93 -10.22
C ASP A 266 -0.20 1.89 -9.52
N ASP A 267 -0.25 1.93 -8.19
CA ASP A 267 -1.02 1.04 -7.32
C ASP A 267 -0.83 -0.47 -7.55
N PHE A 268 0.28 -0.85 -8.18
CA PHE A 268 0.68 -2.24 -8.45
C PHE A 268 0.70 -3.12 -7.20
N SER A 269 1.13 -2.56 -6.07
CA SER A 269 1.17 -3.27 -4.80
C SER A 269 -0.17 -3.42 -4.10
N GLU A 270 -1.26 -2.82 -4.61
CA GLU A 270 -2.60 -3.05 -4.08
C GLU A 270 -3.25 -4.33 -4.67
N LEU A 271 -2.69 -4.89 -5.74
CA LEU A 271 -3.13 -6.17 -6.29
C LEU A 271 -2.88 -7.35 -5.35
N PRO A 272 -3.72 -8.41 -5.37
CA PRO A 272 -3.39 -9.67 -4.73
C PRO A 272 -2.06 -10.23 -5.23
N ARG A 273 -1.28 -10.88 -4.36
CA ARG A 273 0.10 -11.29 -4.68
C ARG A 273 0.20 -12.20 -5.91
N GLY A 274 -0.70 -13.17 -6.05
CA GLY A 274 -0.70 -14.07 -7.21
C GLY A 274 -0.98 -13.35 -8.52
N ASP A 275 -1.86 -12.35 -8.51
CA ASP A 275 -2.18 -11.55 -9.70
C ASP A 275 -1.04 -10.60 -10.06
N MET A 276 -0.41 -10.01 -9.04
CA MET A 276 0.79 -9.19 -9.17
C MET A 276 1.93 -9.96 -9.85
N GLU A 277 2.20 -11.20 -9.40
CA GLU A 277 3.21 -12.10 -9.99
C GLU A 277 2.87 -12.43 -11.46
N GLN A 278 1.61 -12.72 -11.75
CA GLN A 278 1.13 -13.02 -13.10
C GLN A 278 1.30 -11.82 -14.06
N VAL A 279 0.95 -10.60 -13.62
CA VAL A 279 1.16 -9.37 -14.40
C VAL A 279 2.63 -9.17 -14.77
N VAL A 280 3.53 -9.42 -13.82
CA VAL A 280 4.97 -9.29 -14.05
C VAL A 280 5.45 -10.30 -15.07
N ASP A 281 5.13 -11.57 -14.89
CA ASP A 281 5.63 -12.65 -15.73
C ASP A 281 5.09 -12.58 -17.16
N THR A 282 3.84 -12.14 -17.33
CA THR A 282 3.18 -12.11 -18.64
C THR A 282 3.33 -10.79 -19.39
N ILE A 283 3.48 -9.64 -18.71
CA ILE A 283 3.55 -8.32 -19.36
C ILE A 283 4.84 -7.60 -19.03
N LEU A 284 5.12 -7.33 -17.75
CA LEU A 284 6.20 -6.40 -17.40
C LEU A 284 7.57 -6.95 -17.80
N ALA A 285 7.84 -8.21 -17.50
CA ALA A 285 9.10 -8.85 -17.89
C ALA A 285 9.25 -8.95 -19.42
N PRO A 286 8.25 -9.40 -20.19
CA PRO A 286 8.27 -9.32 -21.65
C PRO A 286 8.47 -7.90 -22.21
N PHE A 287 7.75 -6.90 -21.71
CA PHE A 287 7.87 -5.51 -22.16
C PHE A 287 9.27 -4.96 -21.89
N ASN A 288 9.85 -5.25 -20.73
CA ASN A 288 11.21 -4.84 -20.40
C ASN A 288 12.24 -5.56 -21.29
N ASN A 289 12.14 -6.89 -21.38
CA ASN A 289 13.22 -7.72 -21.94
C ASN A 289 13.18 -7.84 -23.46
N TRP A 290 11.99 -7.77 -24.08
CA TRP A 290 11.82 -8.02 -25.53
C TRP A 290 11.62 -6.74 -26.33
N SER A 291 11.47 -5.59 -25.67
CA SER A 291 11.29 -4.32 -26.36
C SER A 291 12.59 -3.68 -26.86
N GLU A 292 13.75 -4.34 -26.74
CA GLU A 292 15.05 -3.81 -27.20
C GLU A 292 15.26 -2.34 -26.80
N GLU A 293 15.05 -2.02 -25.52
CA GLU A 293 15.17 -0.66 -24.97
C GLU A 293 14.15 0.36 -25.51
N PHE A 294 13.09 -0.08 -26.19
CA PHE A 294 12.01 0.78 -26.66
C PHE A 294 11.01 1.14 -25.54
N ILE A 295 10.61 0.16 -24.72
CA ILE A 295 9.65 0.36 -23.62
C ILE A 295 10.41 0.54 -22.31
N LYS A 296 10.10 1.60 -21.55
CA LYS A 296 10.69 1.91 -20.24
C LYS A 296 9.61 1.86 -19.17
N LEU A 297 9.68 0.86 -18.29
CA LEU A 297 8.68 0.68 -17.25
C LEU A 297 9.02 1.55 -16.04
N LYS A 298 8.02 2.25 -15.49
CA LYS A 298 8.13 3.04 -14.26
C LYS A 298 7.07 2.52 -13.29
N VAL A 299 7.47 1.66 -12.36
CA VAL A 299 6.52 0.88 -11.54
C VAL A 299 6.57 1.36 -10.09
N ALA A 300 5.43 1.80 -9.56
CA ALA A 300 5.29 2.19 -8.16
C ALA A 300 4.99 0.98 -7.29
N VAL A 301 5.79 0.76 -6.25
CA VAL A 301 5.73 -0.46 -5.43
C VAL A 301 5.79 -0.12 -3.94
N TYR A 302 5.08 -0.88 -3.11
CA TYR A 302 5.21 -0.84 -1.66
C TYR A 302 6.45 -1.64 -1.20
N PRO A 303 7.12 -1.23 -0.11
CA PRO A 303 8.23 -1.98 0.46
C PRO A 303 7.85 -3.44 0.73
N GLY A 304 8.73 -4.37 0.38
CA GLY A 304 8.50 -5.81 0.57
C GLY A 304 7.49 -6.43 -0.42
N ARG A 305 6.91 -5.66 -1.34
CA ARG A 305 5.97 -6.15 -2.38
C ARG A 305 6.54 -6.07 -3.80
N LEU A 306 7.85 -6.02 -3.94
CA LEU A 306 8.51 -6.08 -5.25
C LEU A 306 8.68 -7.54 -5.69
N TYR A 307 8.01 -7.89 -6.78
CA TYR A 307 8.27 -9.10 -7.54
C TYR A 307 8.74 -8.72 -8.95
N ALA A 308 9.97 -9.09 -9.30
CA ALA A 308 10.59 -8.70 -10.57
C ALA A 308 10.47 -9.77 -11.67
N GLY A 309 10.04 -11.00 -11.34
CA GLY A 309 9.98 -12.11 -12.27
C GLY A 309 11.32 -12.33 -12.99
N ALA A 310 11.30 -12.32 -14.32
CA ALA A 310 12.49 -12.45 -15.17
C ALA A 310 13.20 -11.11 -15.50
N ILE A 311 12.83 -10.00 -14.86
CA ILE A 311 13.53 -8.72 -14.99
C ILE A 311 14.84 -8.79 -14.20
N ASP A 312 15.95 -8.48 -14.86
CA ASP A 312 17.27 -8.42 -14.23
C ASP A 312 17.40 -7.14 -13.40
N LEU A 313 17.29 -7.27 -12.07
CA LEU A 313 17.37 -6.13 -11.15
C LEU A 313 18.73 -5.41 -11.20
N SER A 314 19.78 -6.02 -11.74
CA SER A 314 21.08 -5.35 -11.91
C SER A 314 21.11 -4.34 -13.07
N LYS A 315 20.08 -4.34 -13.94
CA LYS A 315 19.96 -3.50 -15.14
C LYS A 315 18.83 -2.48 -15.05
N VAL A 316 18.20 -2.36 -13.88
CA VAL A 316 17.10 -1.43 -13.64
C VAL A 316 17.41 -0.57 -12.43
N ASP A 317 16.72 0.55 -12.31
CA ASP A 317 16.88 1.46 -11.18
C ASP A 317 15.88 1.14 -10.07
N GLU A 318 16.37 1.05 -8.83
CA GLU A 318 15.51 0.98 -7.64
C GLU A 318 15.62 2.29 -6.86
N VAL A 319 14.53 3.06 -6.84
CA VAL A 319 14.46 4.36 -6.17
C VAL A 319 13.57 4.25 -4.95
N TYR A 320 14.13 4.52 -3.77
CA TYR A 320 13.42 4.38 -2.50
C TYR A 320 13.00 5.74 -1.93
N LEU A 321 11.75 5.82 -1.47
CA LEU A 321 11.15 7.03 -0.88
C LEU A 321 11.06 6.99 0.65
N ASP A 322 11.16 5.81 1.25
CA ASP A 322 11.11 5.67 2.70
C ASP A 322 12.39 6.18 3.36
N ILE A 323 12.22 6.79 4.54
CA ILE A 323 13.26 7.58 5.24
C ILE A 323 14.63 6.90 5.21
N TYR A 324 14.69 5.63 5.66
CA TYR A 324 15.95 4.92 5.78
C TYR A 324 16.68 4.77 4.45
N ARG A 325 15.98 4.28 3.42
CA ARG A 325 16.62 3.98 2.14
C ARG A 325 16.84 5.25 1.30
N ALA A 326 15.98 6.25 1.45
CA ALA A 326 16.13 7.55 0.80
C ALA A 326 17.29 8.37 1.40
N TYR A 327 17.36 8.48 2.74
CA TYR A 327 18.28 9.41 3.40
C TYR A 327 19.39 8.74 4.22
N GLY A 328 19.18 7.51 4.70
CA GLY A 328 20.00 6.87 5.73
C GLY A 328 20.98 5.79 5.27
N ARG A 329 20.87 5.27 4.04
CA ARG A 329 21.68 4.14 3.53
C ARG A 329 23.20 4.31 3.74
N ASN A 330 23.70 5.53 3.55
CA ASN A 330 25.11 5.88 3.70
C ASN A 330 25.39 6.78 4.90
N ASP A 331 24.35 7.28 5.57
CA ASP A 331 24.47 8.30 6.62
C ASP A 331 23.26 8.30 7.57
N VAL A 332 23.18 7.27 8.41
CA VAL A 332 22.13 7.16 9.45
C VAL A 332 22.21 8.32 10.47
N ALA A 333 23.36 8.99 10.59
CA ALA A 333 23.53 10.08 11.55
C ALA A 333 22.74 11.32 11.14
N ASN A 334 22.81 11.72 9.87
CA ASN A 334 22.10 12.90 9.33
C ASN A 334 20.78 12.55 8.64
N MET A 335 20.33 11.30 8.71
CA MET A 335 19.10 10.80 8.07
C MET A 335 17.87 11.62 8.46
N GLU A 336 17.70 11.90 9.76
CA GLU A 336 16.55 12.68 10.26
C GLU A 336 16.62 14.12 9.77
N ASP A 337 17.79 14.75 9.79
CA ASP A 337 17.94 16.15 9.38
C ASP A 337 17.59 16.35 7.89
N ARG A 338 17.96 15.40 7.03
CA ARG A 338 17.57 15.40 5.61
C ARG A 338 16.06 15.20 5.41
N ALA A 339 15.44 14.34 6.20
CA ALA A 339 13.99 14.10 6.13
C ALA A 339 13.18 15.28 6.70
N ILE A 340 13.72 15.97 7.71
CA ILE A 340 13.17 17.22 8.24
C ILE A 340 13.22 18.32 7.19
N ASP A 341 14.35 18.48 6.48
CA ASP A 341 14.48 19.42 5.36
C ASP A 341 13.41 19.19 4.29
N PHE A 342 13.20 17.95 3.86
CA PHE A 342 12.13 17.62 2.91
C PHE A 342 10.74 18.04 3.41
N THR A 343 10.44 17.76 4.69
CA THR A 343 9.18 18.13 5.32
C THR A 343 9.00 19.66 5.33
N GLN A 344 10.07 20.40 5.65
CA GLN A 344 10.07 21.86 5.65
C GLN A 344 9.86 22.43 4.25
N ARG A 345 10.56 21.92 3.23
CA ARG A 345 10.39 22.35 1.84
C ARG A 345 8.96 22.11 1.35
N LEU A 346 8.38 20.93 1.61
CA LEU A 346 7.00 20.60 1.23
C LEU A 346 5.97 21.63 1.72
N VAL A 347 6.08 22.03 2.99
CA VAL A 347 5.18 23.00 3.60
C VAL A 347 5.46 24.39 3.05
N THR A 348 6.73 24.80 3.02
CA THR A 348 7.14 26.15 2.62
C THR A 348 6.72 26.46 1.18
N THR A 349 7.01 25.58 0.23
CA THR A 349 6.61 25.73 -1.19
C THR A 349 5.11 25.97 -1.34
N ARG A 350 4.28 25.25 -0.57
CA ARG A 350 2.82 25.38 -0.63
C ARG A 350 2.31 26.68 -0.01
N LEU A 351 2.90 27.12 1.11
CA LEU A 351 2.56 28.40 1.72
C LEU A 351 2.97 29.56 0.82
N GLU A 352 4.15 29.52 0.23
CA GLU A 352 4.61 30.51 -0.73
C GLU A 352 3.71 30.54 -1.98
N TYR A 353 3.30 29.38 -2.48
CA TYR A 353 2.43 29.30 -3.66
C TYR A 353 1.01 29.85 -3.38
N PHE A 354 0.29 29.24 -2.43
CA PHE A 354 -1.12 29.55 -2.19
C PHE A 354 -1.32 30.80 -1.34
N CYS A 355 -0.50 30.95 -0.29
CA CYS A 355 -0.68 32.01 0.69
C CYS A 355 0.14 33.25 0.35
N LYS A 356 1.23 33.13 -0.41
CA LYS A 356 2.20 34.22 -0.63
C LYS A 356 2.72 34.76 0.72
N GLU A 357 2.85 33.88 1.70
CA GLU A 357 3.26 34.15 3.10
C GLU A 357 4.28 33.07 3.51
N THR A 358 5.15 33.39 4.47
CA THR A 358 6.16 32.46 4.98
C THR A 358 5.62 31.62 6.15
N PRO A 359 6.28 30.50 6.53
CA PRO A 359 5.85 29.66 7.65
C PRO A 359 5.62 30.41 8.98
N GLU A 360 6.37 31.49 9.25
CA GLU A 360 6.29 32.28 10.48
C GLU A 360 4.93 32.97 10.69
N GLU A 361 4.15 33.17 9.63
CA GLU A 361 2.79 33.72 9.76
C GLU A 361 1.82 32.71 10.38
N TYR A 362 2.06 31.41 10.17
CA TYR A 362 1.17 30.33 10.56
C TYR A 362 1.67 29.56 11.78
N PHE A 363 2.98 29.57 12.06
CA PHE A 363 3.62 28.80 13.11
C PHE A 363 4.14 29.69 14.24
N GLU A 364 4.05 29.21 15.47
CA GLU A 364 4.52 29.97 16.66
C GLU A 364 6.05 30.14 16.67
N THR A 365 6.77 29.21 16.04
CA THR A 365 8.24 29.17 16.00
C THR A 365 8.70 28.46 14.73
N SER A 366 9.92 28.75 14.30
CA SER A 366 10.64 28.06 13.23
C SER A 366 11.83 27.22 13.75
N SER A 367 11.82 26.88 15.05
CA SER A 367 12.88 26.09 15.67
C SER A 367 13.02 24.69 15.06
N ALA A 368 14.23 24.13 15.15
CA ALA A 368 14.50 22.77 14.71
C ALA A 368 13.55 21.74 15.37
N ASP A 369 13.25 21.91 16.66
CA ASP A 369 12.34 21.04 17.41
C ASP A 369 10.91 21.04 16.87
N PHE A 370 10.45 22.17 16.32
CA PHE A 370 9.13 22.28 15.71
C PHE A 370 9.04 21.45 14.43
N TRP A 371 10.00 21.63 13.52
CA TRP A 371 10.08 20.87 12.28
C TRP A 371 10.35 19.39 12.53
N GLN A 372 11.14 19.07 13.55
CA GLN A 372 11.33 17.70 14.02
C GLN A 372 10.02 17.07 14.50
N THR A 373 9.21 17.80 15.27
CA THR A 373 7.90 17.30 15.73
C THR A 373 6.97 17.04 14.55
N LEU A 374 6.94 17.95 13.57
CA LEU A 374 6.15 17.78 12.36
C LEU A 374 6.64 16.58 11.52
N PHE A 375 7.96 16.40 11.43
CA PHE A 375 8.55 15.21 10.82
C PHE A 375 8.20 13.94 11.58
N TYR A 376 8.29 13.88 12.91
CA TYR A 376 7.89 12.69 13.68
C TYR A 376 6.43 12.34 13.50
N ALA A 377 5.57 13.36 13.35
CA ALA A 377 4.15 13.16 13.13
C ALA A 377 3.84 12.47 11.79
N CYS A 378 4.62 12.72 10.73
CA CYS A 378 4.37 12.18 9.39
C CYS A 378 5.40 11.15 8.88
N LEU A 379 6.58 11.10 9.49
CA LEU A 379 7.74 10.33 9.05
C LEU A 379 8.01 10.47 7.54
N GLY A 380 8.03 11.71 7.06
CA GLY A 380 8.29 12.05 5.65
C GLY A 380 7.17 11.64 4.70
N ASN A 381 5.96 11.35 5.18
CA ASN A 381 4.80 11.01 4.37
C ASN A 381 3.94 12.25 4.08
N PRO A 382 3.91 12.76 2.83
CA PRO A 382 3.12 13.94 2.44
C PRO A 382 1.63 13.83 2.80
N ARG A 383 1.02 12.65 2.62
CA ARG A 383 -0.41 12.46 2.91
C ARG A 383 -0.72 12.62 4.39
N ILE A 384 0.08 11.99 5.25
CA ILE A 384 -0.07 12.12 6.71
C ILE A 384 0.16 13.57 7.14
N LEU A 385 1.18 14.24 6.58
CA LEU A 385 1.46 15.65 6.82
C LEU A 385 0.25 16.54 6.48
N GLY A 386 -0.41 16.30 5.34
CA GLY A 386 -1.63 16.99 4.95
C GLY A 386 -2.75 16.86 5.99
N TYR A 387 -3.00 15.65 6.49
CA TYR A 387 -4.02 15.45 7.55
C TYR A 387 -3.67 16.16 8.84
N ILE A 388 -2.40 16.11 9.27
CA ILE A 388 -1.96 16.79 10.49
C ILE A 388 -2.17 18.29 10.37
N LEU A 389 -1.73 18.90 9.27
CA LEU A 389 -1.89 20.34 9.03
C LEU A 389 -3.36 20.74 8.93
N PHE A 390 -4.21 19.87 8.38
CA PHE A 390 -5.66 20.10 8.33
C PHE A 390 -6.28 20.12 9.72
N PHE A 391 -5.93 19.16 10.59
CA PHE A 391 -6.41 19.18 11.97
C PHE A 391 -5.83 20.34 12.79
N CYS A 392 -4.59 20.76 12.52
CA CYS A 392 -4.03 21.98 13.09
C CYS A 392 -4.81 23.23 12.65
N TYR A 393 -5.21 23.26 11.37
CA TYR A 393 -6.07 24.33 10.84
C TYR A 393 -7.42 24.39 11.57
N GLU A 394 -8.12 23.26 11.67
CA GLU A 394 -9.44 23.19 12.31
C GLU A 394 -9.42 23.64 13.78
N THR A 395 -8.37 23.25 14.51
CA THR A 395 -8.29 23.47 15.96
C THR A 395 -7.71 24.82 16.34
N THR A 396 -6.90 25.43 15.47
CA THR A 396 -6.06 26.58 15.86
C THR A 396 -6.17 27.74 14.87
N LEU A 397 -5.86 27.53 13.58
CA LEU A 397 -5.85 28.63 12.60
C LEU A 397 -7.22 29.23 12.34
N ILE A 398 -8.30 28.44 12.36
CA ILE A 398 -9.68 28.96 12.22
C ILE A 398 -9.97 30.03 13.28
N TYR A 399 -9.40 29.88 14.48
CA TYR A 399 -9.57 30.77 15.62
C TYR A 399 -8.49 31.86 15.75
N ASP A 400 -7.79 32.20 14.66
CA ASP A 400 -6.77 33.26 14.62
C ASP A 400 -5.55 33.02 15.53
N LYS A 401 -5.24 31.75 15.81
CA LYS A 401 -4.04 31.35 16.55
C LYS A 401 -3.03 30.69 15.62
N ARG A 402 -1.75 30.87 15.91
CA ARG A 402 -0.65 30.17 15.21
C ARG A 402 -0.51 28.75 15.76
N ILE A 403 -0.04 27.84 14.91
CA ILE A 403 0.15 26.43 15.25
C ILE A 403 1.45 26.27 16.04
N GLY A 404 1.35 25.70 17.24
CA GLY A 404 2.49 25.35 18.09
C GLY A 404 2.79 23.85 18.12
N VAL A 405 3.84 23.47 18.85
CA VAL A 405 4.24 22.06 19.04
C VAL A 405 3.10 21.21 19.63
N ARG A 406 2.41 21.74 20.65
CA ARG A 406 1.29 21.05 21.29
C ARG A 406 0.12 20.83 20.33
N THR A 407 -0.17 21.81 19.47
CA THR A 407 -1.20 21.68 18.44
C THR A 407 -0.88 20.53 17.49
N ILE A 408 0.39 20.39 17.06
CA ILE A 408 0.82 19.27 16.21
C ILE A 408 0.65 17.93 16.93
N GLN A 409 1.03 17.85 18.21
CA GLN A 409 0.87 16.63 19.00
C GLN A 409 -0.60 16.22 19.13
N ASP A 410 -1.49 17.17 19.44
CA ASP A 410 -2.93 16.94 19.56
C ASP A 410 -3.55 16.55 18.20
N ALA A 411 -3.14 17.22 17.12
CA ALA A 411 -3.57 16.89 15.75
C ALA A 411 -3.11 15.49 15.30
N THR A 412 -1.89 15.10 15.65
CA THR A 412 -1.35 13.76 15.33
C THR A 412 -2.08 12.68 16.12
N ARG A 413 -2.36 12.92 17.40
CA ARG A 413 -3.18 12.02 18.22
C ARG A 413 -4.56 11.82 17.60
N ARG A 414 -5.23 12.91 17.22
CA ARG A 414 -6.52 12.87 16.52
C ARG A 414 -6.43 12.07 15.22
N TYR A 415 -5.37 12.27 14.43
CA TYR A 415 -5.14 11.50 13.21
C TYR A 415 -5.03 10.00 13.47
N TYR A 416 -4.27 9.58 14.49
CA TYR A 416 -4.21 8.16 14.86
C TYR A 416 -5.58 7.61 15.24
N GLU A 417 -6.30 8.31 16.13
CA GLU A 417 -7.63 7.89 16.62
C GLU A 417 -8.67 7.81 15.50
N GLU A 418 -8.73 8.81 14.61
CA GLU A 418 -9.74 8.88 13.54
C GLU A 418 -9.37 8.06 12.30
N LYS A 419 -8.09 8.02 11.89
CA LYS A 419 -7.69 7.45 10.59
C LYS A 419 -6.99 6.09 10.68
N ILE A 420 -6.33 5.77 11.79
CA ILE A 420 -5.53 4.54 11.92
C ILE A 420 -6.23 3.49 12.81
N ASP A 421 -6.63 3.87 14.03
CA ASP A 421 -7.13 2.91 15.04
C ASP A 421 -8.39 2.16 14.58
N HIS A 422 -9.18 2.75 13.67
CA HIS A 422 -10.37 2.14 13.09
C HIS A 422 -10.10 0.90 12.24
N TYR A 423 -8.88 0.71 11.74
CA TYR A 423 -8.53 -0.44 10.91
C TYR A 423 -8.92 -1.76 11.60
N PHE A 424 -8.54 -1.97 12.86
CA PHE A 424 -8.91 -3.19 13.56
C PHE A 424 -10.40 -3.27 13.90
N ARG A 425 -11.05 -2.12 14.16
CA ARG A 425 -12.44 -2.05 14.62
C ARG A 425 -13.43 -2.45 13.53
N LEU A 426 -13.23 -1.97 12.30
CA LEU A 426 -14.16 -2.24 11.20
C LEU A 426 -13.96 -3.63 10.60
N ASN A 427 -12.75 -4.18 10.68
CA ASN A 427 -12.44 -5.46 10.05
C ASN A 427 -13.14 -6.67 10.66
N LYS A 428 -13.78 -6.57 11.84
CA LYS A 428 -14.68 -7.64 12.33
C LYS A 428 -15.94 -7.78 11.46
N PHE A 429 -16.35 -6.71 10.79
CA PHE A 429 -17.51 -6.67 9.88
C PHE A 429 -17.13 -6.98 8.43
N LEU A 430 -15.87 -7.29 8.15
CA LEU A 430 -15.43 -7.58 6.80
C LEU A 430 -16.10 -8.86 6.29
N HIS A 431 -16.68 -8.81 5.09
CA HIS A 431 -17.31 -9.95 4.44
C HIS A 431 -16.26 -10.92 3.88
N GLU A 432 -15.55 -11.54 4.82
CA GLU A 432 -14.48 -12.51 4.62
C GLU A 432 -14.66 -13.67 5.62
N THR A 433 -13.89 -14.74 5.42
CA THR A 433 -13.94 -15.92 6.29
C THR A 433 -13.59 -15.56 7.75
N PHE A 434 -13.99 -16.43 8.67
CA PHE A 434 -13.61 -16.26 10.07
C PHE A 434 -12.08 -16.23 10.23
N GLU A 435 -11.37 -17.07 9.49
CA GLU A 435 -9.91 -17.20 9.49
C GLU A 435 -9.21 -15.91 9.05
N GLU A 436 -9.71 -15.24 8.01
CA GLU A 436 -9.16 -13.97 7.52
C GLU A 436 -9.37 -12.83 8.52
N ARG A 437 -10.60 -12.69 9.05
CA ARG A 437 -10.89 -11.71 10.11
C ARG A 437 -10.06 -11.98 11.38
N SER A 438 -9.93 -13.26 11.75
CA SER A 438 -9.11 -13.68 12.89
C SER A 438 -7.63 -13.41 12.68
N SER A 439 -7.14 -13.49 11.44
CA SER A 439 -5.77 -13.10 11.08
C SER A 439 -5.51 -11.63 11.34
N ILE A 440 -6.45 -10.73 10.99
CA ILE A 440 -6.33 -9.30 11.28
C ILE A 440 -6.28 -9.06 12.79
N TYR A 441 -7.16 -9.69 13.57
CA TYR A 441 -7.15 -9.54 15.02
C TYR A 441 -5.97 -10.21 15.73
N SER A 442 -5.35 -11.22 15.12
CA SER A 442 -4.09 -11.75 15.64
C SER A 442 -2.98 -10.70 15.56
N LEU A 443 -2.95 -9.89 14.50
CA LEU A 443 -2.01 -8.76 14.38
C LEU A 443 -2.32 -7.66 15.41
N LYS A 444 -3.59 -7.48 15.79
CA LYS A 444 -3.99 -6.62 16.91
C LYS A 444 -3.30 -7.07 18.20
N GLU A 445 -3.34 -8.37 18.51
CA GLU A 445 -2.66 -8.93 19.70
C GLU A 445 -1.15 -8.68 19.69
N LEU A 446 -0.47 -8.92 18.56
CA LEU A 446 0.96 -8.63 18.42
C LEU A 446 1.25 -7.14 18.67
N PHE A 447 0.46 -6.25 18.08
CA PHE A 447 0.64 -4.82 18.23
C PHE A 447 0.43 -4.35 19.67
N GLU A 448 -0.58 -4.89 20.35
CA GLU A 448 -0.82 -4.61 21.77
C GLU A 448 0.37 -4.99 22.65
N GLU A 449 0.98 -6.16 22.43
CA GLU A 449 2.16 -6.59 23.20
C GLU A 449 3.40 -5.72 22.92
N ILE A 450 3.59 -5.27 21.67
CA ILE A 450 4.64 -4.29 21.31
C ILE A 450 4.45 -2.99 22.10
N VAL A 451 3.22 -2.45 22.13
CA VAL A 451 2.91 -1.19 22.80
C VAL A 451 3.00 -1.33 24.32
N LYS A 452 2.50 -2.44 24.90
CA LYS A 452 2.66 -2.75 26.33
C LYS A 452 4.13 -2.77 26.74
N ARG A 453 4.99 -3.40 25.93
CA ARG A 453 6.44 -3.41 26.18
C ARG A 453 7.02 -2.00 26.15
N ALA A 454 6.69 -1.18 25.15
CA ALA A 454 7.15 0.21 25.06
C ALA A 454 6.72 1.05 26.27
N LYS A 455 5.49 0.83 26.77
CA LYS A 455 4.96 1.48 27.99
C LYS A 455 5.68 1.03 29.25
N ALA A 456 5.99 -0.26 29.38
CA ALA A 456 6.73 -0.79 30.52
C ALA A 456 8.15 -0.20 30.61
N LEU A 457 8.77 0.10 29.46
CA LEU A 457 10.10 0.69 29.41
C LEU A 457 10.15 2.18 29.79
N ARG A 458 9.01 2.87 29.90
CA ARG A 458 8.95 4.32 30.25
C ARG A 458 9.59 4.66 31.59
N THR A 459 9.64 3.72 32.52
CA THR A 459 10.26 3.88 33.85
C THR A 459 11.54 3.06 34.00
N TYR A 460 11.98 2.41 32.93
CA TYR A 460 13.13 1.53 32.97
C TYR A 460 14.43 2.33 33.14
N ARG A 461 15.24 1.91 34.12
CA ARG A 461 16.46 2.61 34.55
C ARG A 461 17.65 1.68 34.81
N GLU A 462 17.51 0.38 34.58
CA GLU A 462 18.54 -0.58 35.00
C GLU A 462 19.77 -0.60 34.07
N SER A 463 19.61 -0.16 32.81
CA SER A 463 20.77 0.01 31.92
C SER A 463 21.43 1.38 32.13
N LYS A 464 22.75 1.42 32.01
CA LYS A 464 23.55 2.66 32.15
C LYS A 464 23.06 3.77 31.22
N VAL A 465 22.75 3.44 29.96
CA VAL A 465 22.26 4.41 28.98
C VAL A 465 20.90 4.98 29.41
N MET A 466 20.02 4.15 29.97
CA MET A 466 18.69 4.58 30.39
C MET A 466 18.68 5.36 31.71
N SER A 467 19.60 5.09 32.63
CA SER A 467 19.70 5.79 33.91
C SER A 467 20.23 7.22 33.79
N GLU A 468 21.03 7.49 32.76
CA GLU A 468 21.63 8.80 32.50
C GLU A 468 20.71 9.77 31.74
N ILE A 469 19.54 9.32 31.27
CA ILE A 469 18.60 10.17 30.53
C ILE A 469 17.75 10.96 31.52
N GLU A 470 17.78 12.29 31.40
CA GLU A 470 16.89 13.18 32.13
C GLU A 470 15.44 13.03 31.67
N GLY A 471 14.49 13.13 32.61
CA GLY A 471 13.07 12.97 32.28
C GLY A 471 12.70 11.53 31.90
N ARG A 472 11.74 11.31 31.00
CA ARG A 472 11.28 9.97 30.60
C ARG A 472 12.09 9.48 29.38
N PRO A 473 12.69 8.26 29.41
CA PRO A 473 13.48 7.77 28.30
C PRO A 473 12.58 7.55 27.06
N PRO A 474 13.06 7.86 25.85
CA PRO A 474 12.36 7.54 24.62
C PRO A 474 12.23 6.03 24.42
N THR A 475 11.01 5.52 24.25
CA THR A 475 10.74 4.07 24.10
C THR A 475 9.80 3.76 22.93
N SER A 476 9.62 4.71 22.01
CA SER A 476 8.76 4.53 20.84
C SER A 476 9.35 3.63 19.75
N HIS A 477 10.63 3.29 19.83
CA HIS A 477 11.30 2.45 18.84
C HIS A 477 11.72 1.12 19.46
N PHE A 478 11.77 0.09 18.63
CA PHE A 478 12.27 -1.24 18.97
C PHE A 478 12.98 -1.84 17.76
N HIS A 479 13.74 -2.92 17.96
CA HIS A 479 14.32 -3.68 16.87
C HIS A 479 13.89 -5.14 16.90
N VAL A 480 13.80 -5.74 15.72
CA VAL A 480 13.58 -7.17 15.52
C VAL A 480 14.57 -7.68 14.50
N ARG A 481 14.87 -8.97 14.52
CA ARG A 481 15.64 -9.59 13.45
C ARG A 481 14.94 -9.42 12.10
N ASN A 482 15.72 -9.21 11.04
CA ASN A 482 15.21 -8.93 9.69
C ASN A 482 14.28 -10.04 9.14
N ASP A 483 14.44 -11.29 9.59
CA ASP A 483 13.56 -12.41 9.21
C ASP A 483 12.11 -12.26 9.72
N TYR A 484 11.86 -11.33 10.65
CA TYR A 484 10.53 -10.99 11.14
C TYR A 484 9.87 -9.80 10.45
N ASP A 485 10.56 -9.09 9.55
CA ASP A 485 9.98 -7.97 8.78
C ASP A 485 8.65 -8.35 8.07
N PRO A 486 8.50 -9.54 7.45
CA PRO A 486 7.25 -9.92 6.80
C PRO A 486 6.04 -9.96 7.74
N ILE A 487 6.26 -10.27 9.03
CA ILE A 487 5.19 -10.33 10.04
C ILE A 487 4.69 -8.93 10.39
N LEU A 488 5.60 -7.95 10.41
CA LEU A 488 5.28 -6.56 10.72
C LEU A 488 4.80 -5.76 9.50
N SER A 489 4.95 -6.31 8.29
CA SER A 489 4.62 -5.64 7.04
C SER A 489 3.17 -5.12 6.98
N THR A 490 2.19 -5.88 7.48
CA THR A 490 0.79 -5.44 7.53
C THR A 490 0.57 -4.30 8.53
N LEU A 491 1.27 -4.31 9.66
CA LEU A 491 1.22 -3.19 10.62
C LEU A 491 1.86 -1.93 10.05
N GLU A 492 2.94 -2.08 9.28
CA GLU A 492 3.59 -0.97 8.57
C GLU A 492 2.73 -0.41 7.43
N LEU A 493 2.11 -1.28 6.62
CA LEU A 493 1.21 -0.90 5.54
C LEU A 493 0.03 -0.07 6.04
N ASN A 494 -0.44 -0.36 7.26
CA ASN A 494 -1.55 0.35 7.92
C ASN A 494 -1.07 1.44 8.91
N PHE A 495 0.19 1.88 8.82
CA PHE A 495 0.75 3.02 9.57
C PHE A 495 0.79 2.88 11.11
N PHE A 496 0.58 1.68 11.66
CA PHE A 496 0.78 1.41 13.08
C PHE A 496 2.26 1.43 13.46
N LEU A 497 3.09 0.94 12.54
CA LEU A 497 4.54 0.91 12.64
C LEU A 497 5.17 1.57 11.40
N THR A 498 6.45 1.92 11.49
CA THR A 498 7.25 2.36 10.35
C THR A 498 8.65 1.81 10.50
N LYS A 499 9.18 1.12 9.48
CA LYS A 499 10.59 0.72 9.48
C LYS A 499 11.45 1.99 9.43
N TYR A 500 12.20 2.21 10.49
CA TYR A 500 12.90 3.46 10.75
C TYR A 500 14.32 3.46 10.20
N TYR A 501 15.08 2.38 10.45
CA TYR A 501 16.35 2.07 9.80
C TYR A 501 16.80 0.63 10.10
N GLU A 502 17.91 0.17 9.51
CA GLU A 502 18.52 -1.14 9.81
C GLU A 502 19.87 -0.98 10.50
N MET A 503 20.21 -1.89 11.40
CA MET A 503 21.49 -1.90 12.10
C MET A 503 21.93 -3.32 12.46
N LYS A 504 23.08 -3.43 13.14
CA LYS A 504 23.49 -4.64 13.82
C LYS A 504 23.18 -4.54 15.32
N ASP A 505 22.63 -5.61 15.88
CA ASP A 505 22.42 -5.71 17.33
C ASP A 505 23.74 -5.96 18.08
N ARG A 506 23.67 -6.14 19.41
CA ARG A 506 24.85 -6.45 20.24
C ARG A 506 25.52 -7.77 19.89
N ASP A 507 24.80 -8.70 19.28
CA ASP A 507 25.29 -10.02 18.90
C ASP A 507 25.77 -10.04 17.43
N GLY A 508 25.77 -8.88 16.75
CA GLY A 508 26.23 -8.69 15.38
C GLY A 508 25.22 -9.12 14.30
N ARG A 509 23.99 -9.43 14.69
CA ARG A 509 22.92 -9.85 13.76
C ARG A 509 22.25 -8.63 13.14
N GLU A 510 21.83 -8.77 11.90
CA GLU A 510 21.08 -7.72 11.22
C GLU A 510 19.65 -7.63 11.78
N VAL A 511 19.29 -6.41 12.16
CA VAL A 511 18.00 -6.09 12.77
C VAL A 511 17.40 -4.84 12.14
N SER A 512 16.07 -4.85 12.02
CA SER A 512 15.26 -3.72 11.58
C SER A 512 14.77 -2.97 12.80
N VAL A 513 15.04 -1.67 12.86
CA VAL A 513 14.47 -0.75 13.85
C VAL A 513 13.12 -0.27 13.32
N TYR A 514 12.07 -0.41 14.13
CA TYR A 514 10.73 0.09 13.86
C TYR A 514 10.35 1.19 14.84
N ALA A 515 9.62 2.19 14.34
CA ALA A 515 8.99 3.25 15.13
C ALA A 515 7.49 2.95 15.29
N ILE A 516 6.97 3.04 16.52
CA ILE A 516 5.53 3.06 16.81
C ILE A 516 4.96 4.39 16.36
N ASN A 517 3.74 4.40 15.79
CA ASN A 517 3.08 5.64 15.35
C ASN A 517 3.16 6.78 16.39
N TYR A 518 3.53 7.99 15.96
CA TYR A 518 3.72 9.13 16.85
C TYR A 518 2.43 9.54 17.58
N GLY A 519 1.28 9.49 16.90
CA GLY A 519 -0.03 9.82 17.48
C GLY A 519 -0.40 8.85 18.60
N LEU A 520 -0.16 7.55 18.41
CA LEU A 520 -0.32 6.56 19.47
C LEU A 520 0.65 6.81 20.63
N CYS A 521 1.89 7.20 20.33
CA CYS A 521 2.86 7.56 21.37
C CYS A 521 2.36 8.73 22.21
N GLN A 522 1.74 9.75 21.60
CA GLN A 522 1.10 10.85 22.34
C GLN A 522 -0.07 10.34 23.21
N GLN A 523 -0.93 9.49 22.65
CA GLN A 523 -2.07 8.90 23.36
C GLN A 523 -1.63 8.07 24.58
N GLN A 524 -0.56 7.28 24.45
CA GLN A 524 -0.05 6.36 25.50
C GLN A 524 1.07 6.96 26.35
N THR A 525 1.38 8.24 26.14
CA THR A 525 2.45 8.98 26.82
C THR A 525 3.83 8.29 26.68
N ILE A 526 4.14 7.78 25.49
CA ILE A 526 5.43 7.19 25.16
C ILE A 526 6.33 8.28 24.57
N SER A 527 7.50 8.53 25.18
CA SER A 527 8.47 9.49 24.64
C SER A 527 9.03 8.98 23.31
N PHE A 528 9.04 9.83 22.28
CA PHE A 528 9.40 9.45 20.92
C PHE A 528 10.88 9.70 20.59
N GLY A 529 11.46 8.87 19.71
CA GLY A 529 12.79 9.07 19.16
C GLY A 529 13.89 8.48 20.03
N ARG A 530 15.02 9.19 20.11
CA ARG A 530 16.19 8.87 20.94
C ARG A 530 16.77 10.15 21.54
N PRO A 531 17.49 10.06 22.68
CA PRO A 531 18.26 11.18 23.21
C PRO A 531 19.35 11.63 22.21
N ARG A 532 19.74 12.91 22.24
CA ARG A 532 20.72 13.47 21.28
C ARG A 532 21.92 14.17 21.92
N ASP A 533 21.92 14.30 23.24
CA ASP A 533 22.87 15.16 23.96
C ASP A 533 24.31 14.61 23.98
N LYS A 534 24.46 13.29 23.85
CA LYS A 534 25.74 12.59 23.90
C LYS A 534 25.96 11.78 22.63
N ARG A 535 27.22 11.70 22.19
CA ARG A 535 27.64 10.86 21.05
C ARG A 535 27.27 9.38 21.23
N GLU A 536 27.24 8.89 22.48
CA GLU A 536 26.89 7.51 22.82
C GLU A 536 25.43 7.17 22.47
N HIS A 537 24.54 8.16 22.45
CA HIS A 537 23.13 7.97 22.11
C HIS A 537 22.90 7.54 20.65
N ARG A 538 23.92 7.61 19.78
CA ARG A 538 23.86 7.03 18.42
C ARG A 538 23.61 5.51 18.44
N LEU A 539 24.02 4.83 19.52
CA LEU A 539 23.84 3.39 19.72
C LEU A 539 22.62 3.07 20.60
N TYR A 540 21.76 4.06 20.87
CA TYR A 540 20.65 3.92 21.82
C TYR A 540 19.75 2.72 21.53
N PHE A 541 19.35 2.51 20.28
CA PHE A 541 18.48 1.39 19.90
C PHE A 541 19.18 0.02 19.87
N VAL A 542 20.53 -0.02 20.00
CA VAL A 542 21.30 -1.27 20.10
C VAL A 542 21.11 -1.93 21.47
N GLU A 543 20.63 -1.20 22.48
CA GLU A 543 20.35 -1.76 23.80
C GLU A 543 19.38 -2.94 23.74
N ARG A 544 19.68 -4.03 24.47
CA ARG A 544 18.88 -5.27 24.47
C ARG A 544 17.44 -5.10 24.92
N VAL A 545 17.14 -4.02 25.65
CA VAL A 545 15.76 -3.73 26.07
C VAL A 545 14.84 -3.43 24.90
N PHE A 546 15.41 -2.98 23.78
CA PHE A 546 14.71 -2.72 22.52
C PHE A 546 14.62 -3.95 21.60
N ASP A 547 15.21 -5.09 21.97
CA ASP A 547 15.03 -6.33 21.19
C ASP A 547 13.64 -6.92 21.46
N TYR A 548 12.76 -6.79 20.47
CA TYR A 548 11.39 -7.31 20.52
C TYR A 548 11.23 -8.60 19.72
N SER A 549 12.33 -9.17 19.22
CA SER A 549 12.34 -10.50 18.58
C SER A 549 11.65 -11.57 19.44
N PRO A 550 11.81 -11.60 20.78
CA PRO A 550 11.08 -12.54 21.64
C PRO A 550 9.56 -12.36 21.62
N ILE A 551 9.07 -11.12 21.47
CA ILE A 551 7.63 -10.83 21.40
C ILE A 551 7.06 -11.40 20.10
N VAL A 552 7.73 -11.15 18.97
CA VAL A 552 7.32 -11.69 17.66
C VAL A 552 7.36 -13.21 17.67
N MET A 553 8.42 -13.81 18.21
CA MET A 553 8.55 -15.26 18.32
C MET A 553 7.43 -15.87 19.19
N SER A 554 7.07 -15.21 20.30
CA SER A 554 5.95 -15.64 21.14
C SER A 554 4.63 -15.57 20.39
N TYR A 555 4.38 -14.50 19.64
CA TYR A 555 3.20 -14.36 18.79
C TYR A 555 3.09 -15.48 17.76
N ILE A 556 4.16 -15.78 17.01
CA ILE A 556 4.18 -16.89 16.05
C ILE A 556 3.78 -18.19 16.74
N LYS A 557 4.38 -18.49 17.90
CA LYS A 557 4.12 -19.74 18.62
C LYS A 557 2.67 -19.88 19.11
N VAL A 558 2.03 -18.78 19.49
CA VAL A 558 0.69 -18.79 20.11
C VAL A 558 -0.43 -18.69 19.07
N ASN A 559 -0.21 -17.87 18.05
CA ASN A 559 -1.26 -17.47 17.11
C ASN A 559 -1.15 -18.16 15.75
N GLN A 560 0.00 -18.70 15.36
CA GLN A 560 0.15 -19.33 14.05
C GLN A 560 -0.24 -20.82 14.10
N GLU A 561 -1.20 -21.20 13.25
CA GLU A 561 -1.62 -22.57 13.04
C GLU A 561 -1.36 -23.00 11.58
N ILE A 562 -1.14 -24.30 11.38
CA ILE A 562 -1.04 -24.89 10.04
C ILE A 562 -2.36 -25.57 9.72
N VAL A 563 -3.11 -25.09 8.73
CA VAL A 563 -4.45 -25.59 8.42
C VAL A 563 -4.51 -26.08 6.98
N CYS A 564 -5.03 -27.29 6.75
CA CYS A 564 -5.29 -27.78 5.40
C CYS A 564 -6.53 -27.12 4.77
N ASN A 565 -6.38 -26.56 3.57
CA ASN A 565 -7.48 -25.93 2.83
C ASN A 565 -8.55 -26.91 2.31
N SER A 566 -8.28 -28.21 2.28
CA SER A 566 -9.22 -29.22 1.78
C SER A 566 -9.93 -29.97 2.89
N CYS A 567 -9.22 -30.39 3.93
CA CYS A 567 -9.79 -31.20 5.02
C CYS A 567 -9.91 -30.45 6.35
N GLY A 568 -9.44 -29.20 6.43
CA GLY A 568 -9.50 -28.39 7.66
C GLY A 568 -8.62 -28.90 8.81
N HIS A 569 -7.81 -29.94 8.59
CA HIS A 569 -6.98 -30.51 9.66
C HIS A 569 -5.91 -29.51 10.09
N ARG A 570 -5.73 -29.39 11.41
CA ARG A 570 -4.76 -28.49 12.05
C ARG A 570 -3.52 -29.28 12.44
N HIS A 571 -2.37 -28.92 11.87
CA HIS A 571 -1.09 -29.55 12.18
C HIS A 571 -0.32 -28.74 13.22
N SER A 572 0.49 -29.42 14.04
CA SER A 572 1.35 -28.73 15.01
C SER A 572 2.44 -27.95 14.28
N HIS A 573 2.88 -26.83 14.86
CA HIS A 573 3.95 -26.02 14.28
C HIS A 573 5.26 -26.79 14.07
N GLU A 574 5.53 -27.80 14.91
CA GLU A 574 6.68 -28.71 14.77
C GLU A 574 6.67 -29.51 13.46
N MET A 575 5.47 -29.73 12.87
CA MET A 575 5.33 -30.37 11.57
C MET A 575 5.58 -29.40 10.40
N LEU A 576 5.69 -28.09 10.63
CA LEU A 576 5.85 -27.10 9.56
C LEU A 576 7.02 -27.41 8.63
N PRO A 577 8.25 -27.70 9.11
CA PRO A 577 9.35 -28.02 8.21
C PRO A 577 9.08 -29.26 7.36
N ALA A 578 8.41 -30.26 7.94
CA ALA A 578 8.03 -31.49 7.24
C ALA A 578 6.92 -31.23 6.21
N ILE A 579 5.94 -30.38 6.52
CA ILE A 579 4.84 -30.03 5.63
C ILE A 579 5.34 -29.14 4.48
N GLN A 580 6.20 -28.17 4.77
CA GLN A 580 6.88 -27.33 3.76
C GLN A 580 7.72 -28.17 2.81
N ALA A 581 8.38 -29.22 3.31
CA ALA A 581 9.14 -30.17 2.49
C ALA A 581 8.28 -30.91 1.44
N PHE A 582 6.95 -30.89 1.56
CA PHE A 582 6.01 -31.49 0.61
C PHE A 582 5.08 -30.46 -0.04
N ASP A 583 5.55 -29.24 -0.33
CA ASP A 583 4.75 -28.17 -0.96
C ASP A 583 3.48 -27.82 -0.17
N MET A 584 3.61 -27.90 1.15
CA MET A 584 2.51 -27.80 2.09
C MET A 584 1.44 -28.88 1.88
N LEU A 585 1.63 -29.92 1.07
CA LEU A 585 0.65 -30.98 0.88
C LEU A 585 0.25 -31.57 2.23
N CYS A 586 -1.05 -31.60 2.49
CA CYS A 586 -1.57 -32.04 3.76
C CYS A 586 -1.27 -33.53 3.96
N PRO A 587 -0.50 -33.91 5.00
CA PRO A 587 -0.15 -35.30 5.25
C PRO A 587 -1.38 -36.14 5.65
N GLN A 588 -2.44 -35.49 6.14
CA GLN A 588 -3.69 -36.13 6.54
C GLN A 588 -4.51 -36.61 5.33
N CYS A 589 -4.81 -35.71 4.38
CA CYS A 589 -5.71 -36.01 3.26
C CYS A 589 -4.99 -36.27 1.93
N LYS A 590 -3.71 -35.88 1.82
CA LYS A 590 -2.86 -36.02 0.62
C LYS A 590 -3.46 -35.40 -0.65
N LYS A 591 -4.40 -34.45 -0.47
CA LYS A 591 -5.14 -33.79 -1.55
C LYS A 591 -5.08 -32.27 -1.44
N GLY A 592 -5.31 -31.74 -0.23
CA GLY A 592 -5.24 -30.30 0.03
C GLY A 592 -3.83 -29.83 0.34
N THR A 593 -3.64 -28.52 0.27
CA THR A 593 -2.44 -27.83 0.74
C THR A 593 -2.71 -27.15 2.07
N CYS A 594 -1.76 -27.26 2.97
CA CYS A 594 -1.70 -26.57 4.22
C CYS A 594 -1.31 -25.12 3.99
N VAL A 595 -1.91 -24.23 4.76
CA VAL A 595 -1.60 -22.82 4.77
C VAL A 595 -1.34 -22.42 6.22
N LEU A 596 -0.44 -21.46 6.39
CA LEU A 596 -0.23 -20.83 7.69
C LEU A 596 -1.35 -19.82 7.89
N VAL A 597 -2.12 -20.00 8.96
CA VAL A 597 -3.19 -19.08 9.34
C VAL A 597 -2.82 -18.51 10.70
N ASN A 598 -2.88 -17.20 10.84
CA ASN A 598 -2.74 -16.57 12.14
C ASN A 598 -4.13 -16.44 12.73
N LEU A 599 -4.39 -17.01 13.90
CA LEU A 599 -5.69 -16.94 14.55
C LEU A 599 -5.57 -16.14 15.84
N SER A 600 -6.46 -15.17 16.00
CA SER A 600 -6.66 -14.48 17.26
C SER A 600 -7.21 -15.47 18.29
N ARG A 601 -6.56 -15.51 19.46
CA ARG A 601 -7.05 -16.26 20.63
C ARG A 601 -7.90 -15.37 21.52
N LYS A 602 -7.51 -14.10 21.64
CA LYS A 602 -8.13 -13.12 22.53
C LYS A 602 -9.48 -12.64 22.01
N TYR A 603 -9.60 -12.43 20.70
CA TYR A 603 -10.77 -11.81 20.07
C TYR A 603 -11.69 -12.80 19.34
N GLU A 604 -11.48 -14.11 19.48
CA GLU A 604 -12.32 -15.12 18.82
C GLU A 604 -13.82 -14.90 19.11
N ARG A 605 -14.19 -14.62 20.37
CA ARG A 605 -15.59 -14.39 20.75
C ARG A 605 -16.18 -13.14 20.08
N LEU A 606 -15.39 -12.07 19.99
CA LEU A 606 -15.80 -10.81 19.36
C LEU A 606 -16.04 -11.00 17.86
N ILE A 607 -15.19 -11.76 17.18
CA ILE A 607 -15.35 -12.01 15.74
C ILE A 607 -16.58 -12.89 15.48
N ARG A 608 -16.82 -13.90 16.34
CA ARG A 608 -17.99 -14.79 16.24
C ARG A 608 -19.31 -14.12 16.63
N SER A 609 -19.29 -13.02 17.38
CA SER A 609 -20.51 -12.31 17.77
C SER A 609 -21.08 -11.43 16.66
N VAL A 610 -20.29 -11.14 15.62
CA VAL A 610 -20.76 -10.41 14.43
C VAL A 610 -21.68 -11.32 13.62
N SER A 611 -22.93 -10.90 13.44
CA SER A 611 -23.90 -11.59 12.59
C SER A 611 -23.53 -11.48 11.11
N ASP A 612 -23.83 -12.52 10.34
CA ASP A 612 -23.57 -12.56 8.89
C ASP A 612 -24.24 -11.41 8.14
N GLU A 613 -25.42 -10.97 8.61
CA GLU A 613 -26.17 -9.84 8.07
C GLU A 613 -25.48 -8.48 8.27
N ASN A 614 -24.48 -8.39 9.15
CA ASN A 614 -23.68 -7.19 9.38
C ASN A 614 -22.34 -7.24 8.64
N LEU A 615 -22.09 -8.31 7.88
CA LEU A 615 -20.89 -8.38 7.06
C LEU A 615 -21.05 -7.54 5.80
N LEU A 616 -19.99 -6.80 5.48
CA LEU A 616 -19.92 -5.89 4.35
C LEU A 616 -18.59 -6.05 3.62
N PRO A 617 -18.58 -5.96 2.27
CA PRO A 617 -17.34 -5.82 1.50
C PRO A 617 -16.49 -4.64 2.00
N ASP A 618 -15.17 -4.73 1.83
CA ASP A 618 -14.23 -3.68 2.25
C ASP A 618 -14.62 -2.29 1.71
N THR A 619 -14.98 -2.22 0.42
CA THR A 619 -15.43 -0.97 -0.23
C THR A 619 -16.68 -0.38 0.45
N GLU A 620 -17.63 -1.22 0.88
CA GLU A 620 -18.84 -0.77 1.56
C GLU A 620 -18.54 -0.25 2.98
N LEU A 621 -17.68 -0.95 3.72
CA LEU A 621 -17.16 -0.47 5.01
C LEU A 621 -16.41 0.85 4.86
N GLY A 622 -15.62 0.99 3.79
CA GLY A 622 -14.94 2.21 3.43
C GLY A 622 -15.91 3.37 3.18
N ILE A 623 -17.00 3.15 2.44
CA ILE A 623 -18.03 4.18 2.20
C ILE A 623 -18.64 4.64 3.53
N LEU A 624 -19.03 3.70 4.38
CA LEU A 624 -19.58 4.01 5.70
C LEU A 624 -18.58 4.79 6.55
N LYS A 625 -17.31 4.37 6.58
CA LYS A 625 -16.25 5.05 7.33
C LYS A 625 -16.03 6.47 6.82
N THR A 626 -15.98 6.66 5.51
CA THR A 626 -15.76 7.99 4.92
C THR A 626 -16.88 8.94 5.30
N LEU A 627 -18.14 8.51 5.19
CA LEU A 627 -19.31 9.30 5.59
C LEU A 627 -19.32 9.58 7.11
N HIS A 628 -18.92 8.60 7.93
CA HIS A 628 -18.81 8.76 9.37
C HIS A 628 -17.73 9.80 9.76
N ASP A 629 -16.53 9.68 9.19
CA ASP A 629 -15.40 10.54 9.49
C ASP A 629 -15.66 11.99 9.05
N GLU A 630 -16.23 12.19 7.86
CA GLU A 630 -16.45 13.52 7.27
C GLU A 630 -17.69 14.22 7.84
N ARG A 631 -18.60 13.48 8.50
CA ARG A 631 -19.80 13.99 9.19
C ARG A 631 -20.67 14.92 8.34
N LYS A 632 -20.72 14.67 7.03
CA LYS A 632 -21.50 15.44 6.07
C LYS A 632 -22.02 14.52 4.97
N SER A 633 -23.08 14.96 4.29
CA SER A 633 -23.52 14.31 3.06
C SER A 633 -22.47 14.54 1.96
N MET A 634 -22.12 13.50 1.21
CA MET A 634 -21.04 13.55 0.21
C MET A 634 -21.48 13.04 -1.15
N PHE A 635 -20.85 13.56 -2.21
CA PHE A 635 -21.01 13.01 -3.55
C PHE A 635 -20.25 11.70 -3.71
N ALA A 636 -20.73 10.83 -4.61
CA ALA A 636 -20.02 9.60 -4.98
C ALA A 636 -18.56 9.86 -5.39
N MET A 637 -18.32 10.97 -6.10
CA MET A 637 -16.99 11.37 -6.54
C MET A 637 -16.06 11.75 -5.38
N GLU A 638 -16.58 12.42 -4.35
CA GLU A 638 -15.78 12.78 -3.17
C GLU A 638 -15.42 11.54 -2.34
N ILE A 639 -16.37 10.63 -2.16
CA ILE A 639 -16.16 9.37 -1.45
C ILE A 639 -15.16 8.49 -2.22
N ALA A 640 -15.34 8.37 -3.54
CA ALA A 640 -14.43 7.66 -4.43
C ALA A 640 -13.00 8.20 -4.36
N ALA A 641 -12.86 9.53 -4.27
CA ALA A 641 -11.56 10.15 -4.09
C ALA A 641 -10.91 9.75 -2.77
N GLN A 642 -11.66 9.58 -1.66
CA GLN A 642 -11.13 9.15 -0.35
C GLN A 642 -10.81 7.64 -0.31
N LEU A 643 -11.61 6.80 -0.96
CA LEU A 643 -11.46 5.35 -0.97
C LEU A 643 -10.51 4.82 -2.03
N ASP A 644 -10.10 5.68 -2.95
CA ASP A 644 -9.23 5.31 -4.05
C ASP A 644 -9.86 4.22 -4.94
N CYS A 645 -11.12 4.44 -5.32
CA CYS A 645 -11.91 3.57 -6.17
C CYS A 645 -12.82 4.37 -7.12
N SER A 646 -13.48 3.72 -8.09
CA SER A 646 -14.27 4.46 -9.09
C SER A 646 -15.58 5.02 -8.50
N TYR A 647 -16.01 6.20 -8.98
CA TYR A 647 -17.27 6.80 -8.52
C TYR A 647 -18.49 5.95 -8.92
N GLN A 648 -18.38 5.17 -9.99
CA GLN A 648 -19.40 4.20 -10.42
C GLN A 648 -19.52 3.07 -9.40
N LEU A 649 -18.38 2.55 -8.91
CA LEU A 649 -18.34 1.54 -7.86
C LEU A 649 -19.00 2.06 -6.58
N VAL A 650 -18.64 3.27 -6.14
CA VAL A 650 -19.30 3.95 -5.00
C VAL A 650 -20.79 4.14 -5.25
N GLY A 651 -21.19 4.53 -6.46
CA GLY A 651 -22.61 4.70 -6.81
C GLY A 651 -23.41 3.39 -6.73
N LYS A 652 -22.81 2.26 -7.12
CA LYS A 652 -23.39 0.92 -7.03
C LYS A 652 -23.50 0.46 -5.57
N HIS A 653 -22.40 0.49 -4.83
CA HIS A 653 -22.37 0.07 -3.43
C HIS A 653 -23.20 0.98 -2.53
N GLY A 654 -23.19 2.30 -2.77
CA GLY A 654 -24.05 3.25 -2.07
C GLY A 654 -25.55 2.99 -2.29
N ARG A 655 -25.94 2.38 -3.42
CA ARG A 655 -27.31 1.90 -3.63
C ARG A 655 -27.61 0.65 -2.79
N ALA A 656 -26.70 -0.33 -2.80
CA ALA A 656 -26.85 -1.55 -2.01
C ALA A 656 -26.91 -1.26 -0.50
N LEU A 657 -26.07 -0.34 -0.01
CA LEU A 657 -26.09 0.15 1.37
C LEU A 657 -27.40 0.87 1.71
N ALA A 658 -27.99 1.60 0.77
CA ALA A 658 -29.27 2.27 0.97
C ALA A 658 -30.45 1.29 1.01
N GLU A 659 -30.40 0.20 0.23
CA GLU A 659 -31.38 -0.89 0.31
C GLU A 659 -31.35 -1.62 1.67
N ARG A 660 -30.24 -1.51 2.41
CA ARG A 660 -30.05 -2.03 3.77
C ARG A 660 -30.26 -0.99 4.87
N ASP A 661 -30.78 0.20 4.54
CA ASP A 661 -30.96 1.33 5.45
C ASP A 661 -29.67 1.79 6.17
N LEU A 662 -28.49 1.50 5.62
CA LEU A 662 -27.20 1.89 6.19
C LEU A 662 -26.74 3.28 5.69
N VAL A 663 -27.21 3.68 4.52
CA VAL A 663 -26.93 4.98 3.90
C VAL A 663 -28.23 5.58 3.36
N SER A 664 -28.47 6.86 3.59
CA SER A 664 -29.56 7.59 2.95
C SER A 664 -29.10 8.19 1.62
N ARG A 665 -30.02 8.25 0.65
CA ARG A 665 -29.80 8.86 -0.67
C ARG A 665 -30.64 10.11 -0.78
N GLY A 666 -29.97 11.26 -0.78
CA GLY A 666 -30.61 12.56 -0.92
C GLY A 666 -30.24 13.28 -2.21
N GLU A 667 -30.79 14.46 -2.39
CA GLU A 667 -30.35 15.44 -3.39
C GLU A 667 -29.93 16.72 -2.66
N ASN A 668 -28.84 17.33 -3.12
CA ASN A 668 -28.44 18.64 -2.62
C ASN A 668 -29.29 19.76 -3.23
N GLU A 669 -29.03 21.00 -2.83
CA GLU A 669 -29.71 22.21 -3.34
C GLU A 669 -29.64 22.38 -4.87
N LYS A 670 -28.71 21.70 -5.55
CA LYS A 670 -28.51 21.72 -7.01
C LYS A 670 -29.07 20.47 -7.70
N GLY A 671 -29.87 19.64 -7.02
CA GLY A 671 -30.46 18.40 -7.55
C GLY A 671 -29.45 17.26 -7.79
N ARG A 672 -28.24 17.35 -7.23
CA ARG A 672 -27.21 16.31 -7.36
C ARG A 672 -27.31 15.31 -6.22
N ARG A 673 -27.20 14.03 -6.55
CA ARG A 673 -27.29 12.92 -5.59
C ARG A 673 -26.14 12.93 -4.59
N VAL A 674 -26.49 12.81 -3.31
CA VAL A 674 -25.56 12.70 -2.19
C VAL A 674 -25.90 11.49 -1.32
N PHE A 675 -24.88 10.98 -0.63
CA PHE A 675 -25.00 9.91 0.35
C PHE A 675 -24.74 10.45 1.75
N GLU A 676 -25.47 9.95 2.74
CA GLU A 676 -25.29 10.28 4.14
C GLU A 676 -25.46 9.03 5.01
N ILE A 677 -24.63 8.87 6.04
CA ILE A 677 -24.68 7.70 6.91
C ILE A 677 -25.93 7.75 7.81
N THR A 678 -26.62 6.62 7.97
CA THR A 678 -27.80 6.55 8.84
C THR A 678 -27.42 6.33 10.31
N THR A 679 -28.35 6.63 11.22
CA THR A 679 -28.18 6.34 12.66
C THR A 679 -28.06 4.83 12.94
N ILE A 680 -28.65 3.98 12.09
CA ILE A 680 -28.51 2.52 12.18
C ILE A 680 -27.07 2.13 11.91
N ALA A 681 -26.49 2.61 10.81
CA ALA A 681 -25.09 2.34 10.48
C ALA A 681 -24.13 2.89 11.55
N GLN A 682 -24.39 4.08 12.10
CA GLN A 682 -23.61 4.62 13.21
C GLN A 682 -23.59 3.66 14.42
N LYS A 683 -24.76 3.17 14.84
CA LYS A 683 -24.87 2.26 15.98
C LYS A 683 -24.24 0.89 15.75
N VAL A 684 -24.41 0.32 14.56
CA VAL A 684 -23.93 -1.04 14.29
C VAL A 684 -22.42 -1.07 14.08
N TYR A 685 -21.88 -0.11 13.32
CA TYR A 685 -20.49 -0.19 12.84
C TYR A 685 -19.52 0.74 13.59
N PHE A 686 -20.02 1.77 14.29
CA PHE A 686 -19.17 2.80 14.89
C PHE A 686 -19.35 3.00 16.41
N ASP A 687 -20.41 2.46 17.02
CA ASP A 687 -20.50 2.44 18.48
C ASP A 687 -19.43 1.53 19.07
N VAL A 688 -18.67 2.07 20.03
CA VAL A 688 -17.49 1.41 20.59
C VAL A 688 -17.89 0.53 21.77
N ALA A 689 -17.81 -0.79 21.61
CA ALA A 689 -17.84 -1.71 22.75
C ALA A 689 -16.48 -1.70 23.48
N PRO A 690 -16.43 -1.99 24.80
CA PRO A 690 -15.16 -2.10 25.53
C PRO A 690 -14.17 -3.09 24.88
N GLU A 691 -14.70 -4.17 24.31
CA GLU A 691 -13.94 -5.25 23.65
C GLU A 691 -13.30 -4.81 22.32
N ASP A 692 -13.79 -3.72 21.71
CA ASP A 692 -13.25 -3.16 20.47
C ASP A 692 -11.98 -2.35 20.70
N ARG A 693 -11.80 -1.82 21.92
CA ARG A 693 -10.64 -0.99 22.25
C ARG A 693 -9.34 -1.80 22.22
N MET A 694 -8.25 -1.12 21.95
CA MET A 694 -6.91 -1.67 22.16
C MET A 694 -6.68 -1.84 23.64
N ASP A 695 -6.28 -3.05 24.05
CA ASP A 695 -5.88 -3.33 25.42
C ASP A 695 -4.37 -3.14 25.55
N PHE A 696 -3.98 -1.96 26.03
CA PHE A 696 -2.60 -1.64 26.35
C PHE A 696 -2.26 -1.83 27.83
N GLY A 697 -3.06 -2.61 28.57
CA GLY A 697 -2.81 -2.97 29.97
C GLY A 697 -3.08 -1.88 31.01
N ASP A 698 -3.87 -0.85 30.69
CA ASP A 698 -4.25 0.19 31.65
C ASP A 698 -5.49 -0.26 32.43
N GLN A 699 -5.31 -1.05 33.49
CA GLN A 699 -6.40 -1.29 34.46
C GLN A 699 -6.48 -0.25 35.60
N ASP A 700 -5.60 0.77 35.66
CA ASP A 700 -5.53 1.69 36.81
C ASP A 700 -5.43 3.19 36.47
N LEU A 701 -6.21 3.71 35.51
CA LEU A 701 -6.30 5.17 35.28
C LEU A 701 -7.73 5.72 35.07
N GLU A 702 -8.79 4.97 35.36
CA GLU A 702 -10.16 5.50 35.45
C GLU A 702 -10.64 5.55 36.91
N GLN A 703 -10.09 6.47 37.70
CA GLN A 703 -10.83 7.20 38.74
C GLN A 703 -10.32 8.63 38.82
N ALA A 704 -10.68 9.45 37.83
CA ALA A 704 -10.75 10.89 38.03
C ALA A 704 -12.21 11.20 38.41
N PRO A 705 -12.51 11.60 39.65
CA PRO A 705 -13.87 11.95 40.03
C PRO A 705 -14.33 13.16 39.21
N SER A 706 -15.50 13.03 38.61
CA SER A 706 -16.24 14.11 37.99
C SER A 706 -16.40 15.25 38.99
N LEU A 707 -15.74 16.38 38.73
CA LEU A 707 -16.02 17.65 39.40
C LEU A 707 -17.41 18.13 38.95
N VAL A 708 -18.45 17.58 39.56
CA VAL A 708 -19.77 18.20 39.61
C VAL A 708 -19.63 19.45 40.47
N ARG A 709 -19.76 20.62 39.83
CA ARG A 709 -19.92 21.90 40.52
C ARG A 709 -21.21 21.87 41.33
N GLU A 710 -21.12 21.59 42.62
CA GLU A 710 -22.18 21.96 43.56
C GLU A 710 -22.20 23.47 43.70
N THR A 711 -23.27 24.07 43.19
CA THR A 711 -23.71 25.43 43.51
C THR A 711 -24.03 25.51 44.99
N ARG A 712 -23.13 26.10 45.78
CA ARG A 712 -23.47 26.65 47.11
C ARG A 712 -24.07 28.03 46.93
N ASP A 713 -25.39 28.07 46.80
CA ASP A 713 -26.15 29.27 47.15
C ASP A 713 -26.24 29.38 48.67
N GLY A 714 -25.91 30.58 49.16
CA GLY A 714 -25.88 30.90 50.57
C GLY A 714 -27.23 31.30 51.16
N LYS A 715 -27.23 31.25 52.49
CA LYS A 715 -27.97 32.10 53.44
C LYS A 715 -29.50 31.96 53.48
N GLY A 716 -29.95 31.38 54.60
CA GLY A 716 -31.28 31.57 55.16
C GLY A 716 -31.34 31.10 56.62
N CYS A 717 -31.38 32.07 57.53
CA CYS A 717 -31.48 32.00 59.01
C CYS A 717 -30.25 31.53 59.80
#